data_AF-A0A7C3X2A7-F1
#
_entry.id   AF-A0A7C3X2A7-F1
#
_cell.length_a   1.000
_cell.length_b   1.000
_cell.length_c   1.000
_cell.angle_alpha   90.00
_cell.angle_beta   90.00
_cell.angle_gamma   90.00
#
_symmetry.space_group_name_H-M   'P 1'
#
loop_
_entity.id
_entity.type
_entity.pdbx_description
1 polymer ?
#
loop_
_entity_poly.entity_id
_entity_poly.type
_entity_poly.pdbx_seq_one_letter_code
_entity_poly.pdbx_strand_id
1 'polypeptide(L)'
;MNSLSKVIYYRKQMVISFSIVFIFIPYLAYTENAVYLSDILEHITYISQGWGETGWDVSAHASGQTPMELQIGEKIYQKGIGHHAPGEIVVDLDKRYKYFECEVGVQKQNGSNTGSVVFQIMVDGEKRWDSGIRRELDPPLPVKIDLNNARELRLIVNNANDGITCDCANWADAKLYLVDDREKKDLTDNLDIALFADIVTCDPRRYDGARCSRVEEFPPEDVFLEKKVYPQDDGAYEVPNYEGLKCIGLRWYERRKLTDLAIEFADDNIPSQVKVEVWTGESPWQGKWQNVNGKFEVNGKQGFIHIPWRDNLFIWKGTEKVRWIFESDKPLYIKQLNAYSNSSWDRTFIRLESEKGDVNTQATLQIYNGKFLESSNPFSQTWKISEPLALHLLYSVPRSDKGDRTLLWISLPDIKFCIAIEDVLKHPCVYVPSAGIFAVLQSSPLTVSEYKKMKENEKSVLDNVRSLPEQTFSNAMEKVHQPIQDNGPTMLSLACDNNKFIVEREGSIQFNDFFMKVRMGNTDKLKRTLYKDWLPIPVIEKDDNGVIYFSKTFVAPYNEKKSLCVSEFEIKNNDVKEMFSDFSLSFYSNKKEWEKAELENKNQSIFVKKDGKILGICKTENEISEVNGENIVIKRPIPSGSSLKLVVIIPSDINIKVEEVEQIKEKELLDKTVGYWENLFANSTKIDIPEPLLNNVIKASQVHCLIAARSEGDWIAPWIASMSYGPLESEAHSIVYGMDLMGWHEFSRKSLEYFISKYNEAGYLTTGYTLMGTGWHLWTLAEHYRLTRDKEWLTKYAKELSRVCDWIMAQCEKTKKVEINREKVPEYGLMPPGVGADWNRFAYRFAIQGHFCAGLNGIGSILKDINYPWADKYIEGARELNKSILRAFDWNKERTPVLPLSNGQWILPYPPNLYTFGTSGEMFPGEDAGRSWAYDVELGPHHLIPLGILDPYSQDAENIIQHMEDYWFLHSDYWFAFSGEGDYPEEGNKRTPFNLGGFSKIQPYYTRMAETYAMRDEVKPFIRSYFNAIPSLLNTENLSFWEHFHNIGAWNKTHETGWFLVQTRKMFIREDKDSLWLAPFVPSYWLEAGKQVTVKNADTYFGRVSYDLHSKLDKNEIDGNVHIKKDIDFNKIIFRIRHPSNKPIKKVLVNDTEYKKWDSQLNAIYLFPTIGKIEEEWTVRCMY
;
A
#
# COMPACT_ATOMS: atom_id res chain seq x y z
N MET A 1 -34.05 39.44 75.21
CA MET A 1 -34.92 40.56 75.62
C MET A 1 -35.64 41.05 74.39
N ASN A 2 -36.91 40.69 74.27
CA ASN A 2 -38.05 41.61 74.43
C ASN A 2 -38.19 42.54 73.20
N SER A 3 -39.34 42.71 72.57
CA SER A 3 -40.66 42.16 72.81
C SER A 3 -41.62 42.87 71.84
N LEU A 4 -42.73 42.20 71.54
CA LEU A 4 -44.08 42.77 71.39
C LEU A 4 -44.36 43.59 70.11
N SER A 5 -45.05 43.03 69.10
CA SER A 5 -46.52 42.79 69.02
C SER A 5 -47.31 44.04 68.58
N LYS A 6 -48.42 43.98 67.81
CA LYS A 6 -49.61 43.13 67.98
C LYS A 6 -50.68 43.53 66.94
N VAL A 7 -51.77 42.72 66.89
CA VAL A 7 -53.20 43.01 66.55
C VAL A 7 -53.66 42.51 65.17
N ILE A 8 -54.70 41.66 64.95
CA ILE A 8 -55.81 40.98 65.70
C ILE A 8 -56.35 39.85 64.75
N TYR A 9 -56.51 38.56 65.13
CA TYR A 9 -57.53 37.84 65.95
C TYR A 9 -58.81 37.41 65.14
N TYR A 10 -59.15 36.11 64.93
CA TYR A 10 -60.00 35.18 65.75
C TYR A 10 -60.39 33.95 64.86
N ARG A 11 -60.57 32.67 65.29
CA ARG A 11 -60.85 32.04 66.60
C ARG A 11 -60.78 30.47 66.50
N LYS A 12 -60.15 29.81 67.49
CA LYS A 12 -60.51 28.55 68.22
C LYS A 12 -60.74 27.21 67.47
N GLN A 13 -60.49 25.99 67.99
CA GLN A 13 -59.88 25.42 69.21
C GLN A 13 -59.76 23.88 69.04
N MET A 14 -58.78 23.29 69.75
CA MET A 14 -58.75 21.97 70.43
C MET A 14 -58.61 20.62 69.70
N VAL A 15 -57.40 20.03 69.86
CA VAL A 15 -57.01 18.71 70.43
C VAL A 15 -57.89 17.47 70.15
N ILE A 16 -57.32 16.42 69.54
CA ILE A 16 -56.92 15.11 70.14
C ILE A 16 -56.44 14.15 69.03
N SER A 17 -55.30 13.51 69.31
CA SER A 17 -54.57 12.49 68.57
C SER A 17 -55.37 11.22 68.26
N PHE A 18 -55.08 10.54 67.13
CA PHE A 18 -54.68 9.13 67.02
C PHE A 18 -54.54 8.70 65.53
N SER A 19 -53.34 8.20 65.19
CA SER A 19 -52.99 7.17 64.18
C SER A 19 -53.30 7.31 62.67
N ILE A 20 -52.18 7.34 61.92
CA ILE A 20 -51.86 6.62 60.65
C ILE A 20 -52.66 7.03 59.40
N VAL A 21 -52.00 7.77 58.49
CA VAL A 21 -51.66 7.39 57.09
C VAL A 21 -50.62 8.42 56.57
N PHE A 22 -49.44 7.95 56.19
CA PHE A 22 -48.49 8.72 55.36
C PHE A 22 -49.09 8.84 53.95
N ILE A 23 -49.43 10.06 53.52
CA ILE A 23 -49.74 10.34 52.11
C ILE A 23 -48.46 10.86 51.47
N PHE A 24 -47.90 10.04 50.59
CA PHE A 24 -46.94 10.42 49.55
C PHE A 24 -47.57 11.51 48.66
N ILE A 25 -46.89 12.66 48.54
CA ILE A 25 -47.04 13.55 47.39
C ILE A 25 -45.76 13.37 46.57
N PRO A 26 -45.82 12.90 45.32
CA PRO A 26 -44.64 12.77 44.48
C PRO A 26 -44.17 14.17 44.09
N TYR A 27 -42.90 14.46 44.39
CA TYR A 27 -42.15 15.49 43.68
C TYR A 27 -42.22 15.15 42.19
N LEU A 28 -42.76 16.06 41.38
CA LEU A 28 -42.64 16.00 39.93
C LEU A 28 -41.15 15.98 39.59
N ALA A 29 -40.65 14.82 39.20
CA ALA A 29 -39.36 14.69 38.54
C ALA A 29 -39.47 15.40 37.19
N TYR A 30 -38.69 16.48 37.02
CA TYR A 30 -38.28 16.88 35.67
C TYR A 30 -37.46 15.72 35.12
N THR A 31 -38.01 14.97 34.19
CA THR A 31 -37.27 13.93 33.46
C THR A 31 -36.32 14.63 32.50
N GLU A 32 -35.03 14.69 32.84
CA GLU A 32 -33.99 14.99 31.87
C GLU A 32 -34.03 13.88 30.79
N ASN A 33 -34.32 14.24 29.53
CA ASN A 33 -34.36 13.29 28.42
C ASN A 33 -32.93 12.91 28.02
N ALA A 34 -32.37 11.91 28.71
CA ALA A 34 -31.09 11.29 28.37
C ALA A 34 -31.27 10.14 27.36
N VAL A 35 -30.33 10.01 26.42
CA VAL A 35 -30.24 8.90 25.47
C VAL A 35 -28.88 8.21 25.57
N TYR A 36 -28.84 6.88 25.48
CA TYR A 36 -27.60 6.11 25.50
C TYR A 36 -26.94 6.10 24.13
N LEU A 37 -25.61 6.28 24.06
CA LEU A 37 -24.88 6.20 22.79
C LEU A 37 -25.10 4.86 22.08
N SER A 38 -25.23 3.76 22.83
CA SER A 38 -25.48 2.42 22.29
C SER A 38 -26.90 2.21 21.72
N ASP A 39 -27.79 3.21 21.85
CA ASP A 39 -29.15 3.20 21.28
C ASP A 39 -29.33 4.15 20.09
N ILE A 40 -28.36 5.04 19.83
CA ILE A 40 -28.41 6.05 18.74
C ILE A 40 -27.21 5.88 17.80
N LEU A 41 -27.00 4.64 17.35
CA LEU A 41 -25.90 4.22 16.49
C LEU A 41 -25.81 5.03 15.19
N GLU A 42 -26.94 5.54 14.70
CA GLU A 42 -27.01 6.43 13.55
C GLU A 42 -26.20 7.73 13.71
N HIS A 43 -25.99 8.20 14.95
CA HIS A 43 -25.17 9.40 15.22
C HIS A 43 -23.67 9.10 15.33
N ILE A 44 -23.26 7.82 15.40
CA ILE A 44 -21.86 7.45 15.43
C ILE A 44 -21.33 7.43 13.98
N THR A 45 -20.51 8.42 13.65
CA THR A 45 -20.01 8.64 12.29
C THR A 45 -18.76 7.81 12.00
N TYR A 46 -17.95 7.52 13.01
CA TYR A 46 -16.73 6.73 12.88
C TYR A 46 -16.43 5.89 14.13
N ILE A 47 -15.86 4.71 13.92
CA ILE A 47 -15.32 3.87 14.98
C ILE A 47 -14.11 3.09 14.47
N SER A 48 -13.04 3.04 15.28
CA SER A 48 -11.88 2.16 15.07
C SER A 48 -11.38 1.62 16.40
N GLN A 49 -10.77 0.45 16.39
CA GLN A 49 -10.15 -0.16 17.56
C GLN A 49 -9.02 -1.10 17.15
N GLY A 50 -8.02 -1.26 18.02
CA GLY A 50 -6.85 -2.08 17.75
C GLY A 50 -7.13 -3.58 17.67
N TRP A 51 -8.21 -4.05 18.30
CA TRP A 51 -8.53 -5.48 18.35
C TRP A 51 -10.03 -5.75 18.47
N GLY A 52 -10.46 -6.89 17.91
CA GLY A 52 -11.78 -7.47 18.10
C GLY A 52 -12.94 -6.72 17.43
N GLU A 53 -14.15 -6.99 17.89
CA GLU A 53 -15.40 -6.32 17.53
C GLU A 53 -15.89 -5.43 18.68
N THR A 54 -16.51 -4.29 18.34
CA THR A 54 -17.06 -3.36 19.33
C THR A 54 -18.23 -4.01 20.04
N GLY A 55 -18.25 -3.92 21.37
CA GLY A 55 -19.33 -4.41 22.19
C GLY A 55 -20.43 -3.37 22.38
N TRP A 56 -21.63 -3.63 21.88
CA TRP A 56 -22.81 -2.81 22.12
C TRP A 56 -23.56 -3.33 23.34
N ASP A 57 -23.47 -2.60 24.46
CA ASP A 57 -23.96 -3.01 25.79
C ASP A 57 -23.27 -4.27 26.36
N VAL A 58 -22.12 -4.65 25.79
CA VAL A 58 -21.26 -5.78 26.20
C VAL A 58 -19.80 -5.38 26.01
N SER A 59 -18.85 -6.19 26.48
CA SER A 59 -17.42 -5.92 26.28
C SER A 59 -16.99 -6.04 24.81
N ALA A 60 -15.88 -5.40 24.45
CA ALA A 60 -15.16 -5.77 23.23
C ALA A 60 -14.77 -7.26 23.30
N HIS A 61 -14.75 -7.92 22.14
CA HIS A 61 -14.57 -9.37 22.07
C HIS A 61 -13.99 -9.79 20.72
N ALA A 62 -13.43 -11.01 20.63
CA ALA A 62 -12.97 -11.53 19.35
C ALA A 62 -14.15 -11.88 18.45
N SER A 63 -13.97 -11.74 17.13
CA SER A 63 -14.99 -12.14 16.16
C SER A 63 -15.39 -13.60 16.34
N GLY A 64 -16.69 -13.86 16.37
CA GLY A 64 -17.26 -15.20 16.58
C GLY A 64 -17.22 -15.74 18.03
N GLN A 65 -16.73 -14.96 19.00
CA GLN A 65 -16.82 -15.31 20.42
C GLN A 65 -18.05 -14.68 21.07
N THR A 66 -18.60 -15.36 22.09
CA THR A 66 -19.63 -14.77 22.94
C THR A 66 -19.00 -13.66 23.78
N PRO A 67 -19.50 -12.40 23.71
CA PRO A 67 -18.94 -11.30 24.49
C PRO A 67 -19.23 -11.46 25.99
N MET A 68 -18.40 -10.82 26.83
CA MET A 68 -18.64 -10.73 28.27
C MET A 68 -19.63 -9.59 28.57
N GLU A 69 -20.28 -9.66 29.73
CA GLU A 69 -21.02 -8.52 30.26
C GLU A 69 -20.09 -7.32 30.46
N LEU A 70 -20.62 -6.12 30.19
CA LEU A 70 -19.87 -4.88 30.36
C LEU A 70 -19.59 -4.66 31.86
N GLN A 71 -18.34 -4.76 32.27
CA GLN A 71 -17.96 -4.74 33.69
C GLN A 71 -16.69 -3.92 33.94
N ILE A 72 -16.73 -3.04 34.95
CA ILE A 72 -15.56 -2.30 35.43
C ILE A 72 -15.43 -2.53 36.94
N GLY A 73 -14.29 -3.08 37.37
CA GLY A 73 -14.13 -3.59 38.72
C GLY A 73 -15.22 -4.60 39.07
N GLU A 74 -15.95 -4.39 40.17
CA GLU A 74 -17.08 -5.25 40.57
C GLU A 74 -18.45 -4.81 40.03
N LYS A 75 -18.52 -3.70 39.29
CA LYS A 75 -19.78 -3.13 38.81
C LYS A 75 -20.10 -3.59 37.39
N ILE A 76 -21.28 -4.19 37.21
CA ILE A 76 -21.83 -4.63 35.91
C ILE A 76 -22.77 -3.56 35.38
N TYR A 77 -22.70 -3.30 34.07
CA TYR A 77 -23.48 -2.30 33.38
C TYR A 77 -24.37 -2.93 32.32
N GLN A 78 -25.60 -2.43 32.21
CA GLN A 78 -26.55 -2.86 31.19
C GLN A 78 -26.43 -2.05 29.89
N LYS A 79 -25.79 -0.88 29.95
CA LYS A 79 -25.65 0.04 28.81
C LYS A 79 -24.23 0.55 28.72
N GLY A 80 -23.73 0.70 27.50
CA GLY A 80 -22.43 1.30 27.22
C GLY A 80 -21.79 0.74 25.96
N ILE A 81 -20.53 1.13 25.73
CA ILE A 81 -19.75 0.67 24.59
C ILE A 81 -18.47 0.00 25.11
N GLY A 82 -18.33 -1.29 24.87
CA GLY A 82 -17.09 -2.03 25.03
C GLY A 82 -16.18 -1.82 23.83
N HIS A 83 -14.95 -1.39 24.07
CA HIS A 83 -14.00 -0.91 23.07
C HIS A 83 -12.59 -1.47 23.36
N HIS A 84 -11.62 -1.23 22.49
CA HIS A 84 -10.25 -1.72 22.67
C HIS A 84 -9.21 -0.69 22.23
N ALA A 85 -8.11 -0.55 22.98
CA ALA A 85 -7.03 0.39 22.65
C ALA A 85 -6.04 -0.14 21.58
N PRO A 86 -5.35 0.74 20.83
CA PRO A 86 -5.76 2.12 20.59
C PRO A 86 -7.08 2.13 19.81
N GLY A 87 -7.96 3.08 20.09
CA GLY A 87 -9.27 3.14 19.45
C GLY A 87 -9.91 4.51 19.54
N GLU A 88 -10.88 4.76 18.67
CA GLU A 88 -11.63 6.01 18.59
C GLU A 88 -13.10 5.76 18.24
N ILE A 89 -14.00 6.57 18.82
CA ILE A 89 -15.42 6.67 18.47
C ILE A 89 -15.75 8.14 18.23
N VAL A 90 -16.34 8.47 17.09
CA VAL A 90 -16.78 9.83 16.74
C VAL A 90 -18.29 9.89 16.66
N VAL A 91 -18.88 10.85 17.36
CA VAL A 91 -20.33 11.05 17.45
C VAL A 91 -20.70 12.44 16.93
N ASP A 92 -21.63 12.49 15.98
CA ASP A 92 -22.26 13.75 15.55
C ASP A 92 -23.35 14.16 16.54
N LEU A 93 -23.12 15.30 17.17
CA LEU A 93 -24.01 15.88 18.16
C LEU A 93 -25.08 16.77 17.51
N ASP A 94 -24.81 17.32 16.33
CA ASP A 94 -25.66 18.29 15.63
C ASP A 94 -26.17 19.43 16.55
N LYS A 95 -25.37 19.83 17.55
CA LYS A 95 -25.70 20.84 18.57
C LYS A 95 -26.95 20.52 19.43
N ARG A 96 -27.36 19.26 19.50
CA ARG A 96 -28.60 18.83 20.19
C ARG A 96 -28.43 18.55 21.68
N TYR A 97 -27.20 18.48 22.19
CA TYR A 97 -26.91 17.95 23.52
C TYR A 97 -26.26 19.00 24.44
N LYS A 98 -26.61 18.97 25.74
CA LYS A 98 -26.06 19.81 26.81
C LYS A 98 -24.83 19.17 27.45
N TYR A 99 -24.90 17.86 27.73
CA TYR A 99 -23.85 17.13 28.43
C TYR A 99 -23.67 15.72 27.87
N PHE A 100 -22.43 15.23 27.94
CA PHE A 100 -22.10 13.81 27.86
C PHE A 100 -21.70 13.31 29.24
N GLU A 101 -22.25 12.18 29.67
CA GLU A 101 -21.88 11.51 30.92
C GLU A 101 -21.57 10.03 30.68
N CYS A 102 -20.55 9.50 31.36
CA CYS A 102 -20.24 8.06 31.36
C CYS A 102 -19.42 7.66 32.58
N GLU A 103 -19.21 6.37 32.78
CA GLU A 103 -18.17 5.81 33.64
C GLU A 103 -17.16 5.05 32.78
N VAL A 104 -15.87 5.38 32.90
CA VAL A 104 -14.80 4.72 32.14
C VAL A 104 -13.98 3.77 32.99
N GLY A 105 -13.44 2.71 32.38
CA GLY A 105 -12.50 1.79 33.01
C GLY A 105 -12.18 0.58 32.15
N VAL A 106 -11.19 -0.21 32.58
CA VAL A 106 -10.76 -1.43 31.87
C VAL A 106 -11.71 -2.58 32.21
N GLN A 107 -12.09 -3.38 31.20
CA GLN A 107 -12.93 -4.56 31.35
C GLN A 107 -12.28 -5.58 32.29
N LYS A 108 -13.06 -6.15 33.20
CA LYS A 108 -12.60 -7.26 34.05
C LYS A 108 -12.37 -8.53 33.20
N GLN A 109 -11.13 -8.97 33.12
CA GLN A 109 -10.60 -10.11 32.37
C GLN A 109 -9.73 -11.00 33.26
N ASN A 110 -10.36 -11.64 34.26
CA ASN A 110 -9.74 -12.57 35.23
C ASN A 110 -8.78 -11.95 36.26
N GLY A 111 -8.71 -10.63 36.41
CA GLY A 111 -7.89 -9.96 37.42
C GLY A 111 -6.39 -9.99 37.13
N SER A 112 -6.00 -10.19 35.87
CA SER A 112 -4.61 -10.27 35.43
C SER A 112 -3.86 -8.94 35.55
N ASN A 113 -4.60 -7.81 35.56
CA ASN A 113 -4.10 -6.45 35.65
C ASN A 113 -3.03 -6.10 34.60
N THR A 114 -3.03 -6.81 33.48
CA THR A 114 -2.08 -6.63 32.37
C THR A 114 -2.45 -5.47 31.46
N GLY A 115 -3.74 -5.22 31.26
CA GLY A 115 -4.25 -4.14 30.41
C GLY A 115 -4.01 -2.75 31.01
N SER A 116 -3.70 -1.79 30.15
CA SER A 116 -3.30 -0.44 30.53
C SER A 116 -3.73 0.56 29.44
N VAL A 117 -4.68 1.43 29.77
CA VAL A 117 -5.30 2.34 28.79
C VAL A 117 -5.37 3.78 29.29
N VAL A 118 -5.45 4.73 28.36
CA VAL A 118 -5.72 6.15 28.65
C VAL A 118 -6.94 6.59 27.86
N PHE A 119 -8.01 6.98 28.55
CA PHE A 119 -9.21 7.54 27.95
C PHE A 119 -9.04 9.04 27.75
N GLN A 120 -9.44 9.55 26.59
CA GLN A 120 -9.45 10.97 26.26
C GLN A 120 -10.79 11.35 25.63
N ILE A 121 -11.28 12.55 25.93
CA ILE A 121 -12.49 13.10 25.31
C ILE A 121 -12.14 14.41 24.63
N MET A 122 -12.48 14.50 23.34
CA MET A 122 -12.37 15.70 22.53
C MET A 122 -13.76 16.22 22.19
N VAL A 123 -13.93 17.55 22.16
CA VAL A 123 -15.16 18.21 21.69
C VAL A 123 -14.77 19.25 20.67
N ASP A 124 -15.32 19.14 19.45
CA ASP A 124 -14.97 19.99 18.29
C ASP A 124 -13.45 20.13 18.07
N GLY A 125 -12.71 19.02 18.20
CA GLY A 125 -11.25 18.97 18.02
C GLY A 125 -10.41 19.43 19.22
N GLU A 126 -11.01 19.93 20.31
CA GLU A 126 -10.29 20.34 21.52
C GLU A 126 -10.33 19.25 22.59
N LYS A 127 -9.18 18.89 23.19
CA LYS A 127 -9.13 17.94 24.32
C LYS A 127 -9.78 18.57 25.56
N ARG A 128 -10.88 17.99 26.01
CA ARG A 128 -11.62 18.44 27.21
C ARG A 128 -11.25 17.64 28.45
N TRP A 129 -10.83 16.39 28.30
CA TRP A 129 -10.59 15.50 29.42
C TRP A 129 -9.62 14.35 29.09
N ASP A 130 -8.90 13.87 30.11
CA ASP A 130 -7.92 12.79 30.06
C ASP A 130 -7.94 12.00 31.37
N SER A 131 -7.96 10.67 31.31
CA SER A 131 -8.06 9.82 32.50
C SER A 131 -6.73 9.61 33.22
N GLY A 132 -5.59 9.84 32.57
CA GLY A 132 -4.33 9.16 32.92
C GLY A 132 -4.43 7.64 32.70
N ILE A 133 -3.37 6.89 33.05
CA ILE A 133 -3.36 5.42 32.90
C ILE A 133 -4.43 4.79 33.81
N ARG A 134 -5.21 3.88 33.24
CA ARG A 134 -6.22 3.05 33.92
C ARG A 134 -5.89 1.58 33.71
N ARG A 135 -6.08 0.78 34.76
CA ARG A 135 -5.85 -0.66 34.78
C ARG A 135 -7.11 -1.41 35.19
N GLU A 136 -7.10 -2.72 34.97
CA GLU A 136 -8.23 -3.62 35.25
C GLU A 136 -8.77 -3.52 36.68
N LEU A 137 -7.90 -3.35 37.68
CA LEU A 137 -8.28 -3.30 39.10
C LEU A 137 -8.72 -1.90 39.56
N ASP A 138 -8.62 -0.88 38.72
CA ASP A 138 -9.07 0.47 39.08
C ASP A 138 -10.60 0.52 39.16
N PRO A 139 -11.17 1.27 40.12
CA PRO A 139 -12.62 1.46 40.17
C PRO A 139 -13.12 2.28 38.97
N PRO A 140 -14.42 2.17 38.61
CA PRO A 140 -15.01 3.00 37.58
C PRO A 140 -14.79 4.50 37.84
N LEU A 141 -14.45 5.24 36.79
CA LEU A 141 -14.20 6.67 36.85
C LEU A 141 -15.33 7.45 36.15
N PRO A 142 -16.16 8.20 36.89
CA PRO A 142 -17.23 9.00 36.30
C PRO A 142 -16.68 10.22 35.57
N VAL A 143 -17.32 10.55 34.43
CA VAL A 143 -16.96 11.67 33.57
C VAL A 143 -18.23 12.43 33.17
N LYS A 144 -18.16 13.76 33.17
CA LYS A 144 -19.21 14.67 32.68
C LYS A 144 -18.59 15.80 31.88
N ILE A 145 -19.00 15.94 30.62
CA ILE A 145 -18.46 16.92 29.66
C ILE A 145 -19.59 17.82 29.16
N ASP A 146 -19.34 19.14 29.12
CA ASP A 146 -20.24 20.12 28.52
C ASP A 146 -20.19 20.05 26.99
N LEU A 147 -21.37 19.96 26.35
CA LEU A 147 -21.56 19.85 24.91
C LEU A 147 -22.37 21.01 24.32
N ASN A 148 -22.61 22.10 25.07
CA ASN A 148 -23.42 23.22 24.58
C ASN A 148 -22.87 23.77 23.25
N ASN A 149 -23.72 23.70 22.20
CA ASN A 149 -23.41 24.09 20.82
C ASN A 149 -22.30 23.27 20.12
N ALA A 150 -21.88 22.17 20.72
CA ALA A 150 -20.89 21.27 20.12
C ALA A 150 -21.46 20.52 18.92
N ARG A 151 -20.63 20.29 17.91
CA ARG A 151 -21.01 19.50 16.73
C ARG A 151 -20.47 18.08 16.81
N GLU A 152 -19.30 17.88 17.39
CA GLU A 152 -18.62 16.58 17.42
C GLU A 152 -18.12 16.22 18.82
N LEU A 153 -18.31 14.96 19.19
CA LEU A 153 -17.71 14.32 20.36
C LEU A 153 -16.80 13.19 19.89
N ARG A 154 -15.53 13.19 20.29
CA ARG A 154 -14.59 12.08 20.04
C ARG A 154 -14.20 11.43 21.36
N LEU A 155 -14.40 10.12 21.44
CA LEU A 155 -14.02 9.26 22.56
C LEU A 155 -12.81 8.43 22.13
N ILE A 156 -11.65 8.68 22.73
CA ILE A 156 -10.38 8.08 22.33
C ILE A 156 -9.86 7.22 23.47
N VAL A 157 -9.31 6.06 23.14
CA VAL A 157 -8.60 5.18 24.07
C VAL A 157 -7.21 4.92 23.51
N ASN A 158 -6.16 5.31 24.24
CA ASN A 158 -4.78 5.01 23.91
C ASN A 158 -4.27 3.82 24.73
N ASN A 159 -3.23 3.18 24.25
CA ASN A 159 -2.65 1.94 24.78
C ASN A 159 -1.47 2.17 25.76
N ALA A 160 -1.41 3.36 26.35
CA ALA A 160 -0.37 3.81 27.29
C ALA A 160 1.10 3.59 26.85
N ASN A 161 1.35 3.36 25.56
CA ASN A 161 2.65 3.01 24.98
C ASN A 161 3.29 1.71 25.52
N ASP A 162 2.51 0.74 26.03
CA ASP A 162 3.05 -0.54 26.55
C ASP A 162 2.54 -1.81 25.82
N GLY A 163 1.98 -1.65 24.61
CA GLY A 163 1.42 -2.73 23.79
C GLY A 163 -0.08 -2.60 23.67
N ILE A 164 -0.83 -3.64 23.29
CA ILE A 164 -2.31 -3.60 23.25
C ILE A 164 -2.95 -4.73 24.06
N THR A 165 -2.15 -5.44 24.86
CA THR A 165 -2.57 -6.74 25.42
C THR A 165 -3.58 -6.56 26.54
N CYS A 166 -4.80 -7.07 26.35
CA CYS A 166 -5.92 -6.95 27.30
C CYS A 166 -6.39 -5.49 27.53
N ASP A 167 -6.22 -4.62 26.55
CA ASP A 167 -6.65 -3.22 26.62
C ASP A 167 -8.13 -3.04 26.26
N CYS A 168 -8.98 -3.92 26.78
CA CYS A 168 -10.43 -3.83 26.65
C CYS A 168 -10.94 -2.66 27.51
N ALA A 169 -11.33 -1.57 26.88
CA ALA A 169 -11.75 -0.32 27.49
C ALA A 169 -13.26 -0.15 27.41
N ASN A 170 -13.91 0.17 28.53
CA ASN A 170 -15.37 0.34 28.59
C ASN A 170 -15.76 1.80 28.76
N TRP A 171 -16.61 2.30 27.86
CA TRP A 171 -17.38 3.53 28.02
C TRP A 171 -18.77 3.17 28.57
N ALA A 172 -18.84 2.88 29.86
CA ALA A 172 -20.04 2.38 30.51
C ALA A 172 -21.05 3.50 30.82
N ASP A 173 -22.34 3.17 30.78
CA ASP A 173 -23.45 4.09 31.05
C ASP A 173 -23.38 5.41 30.23
N ALA A 174 -22.81 5.33 29.01
CA ALA A 174 -22.52 6.49 28.17
C ALA A 174 -23.80 7.14 27.63
N LYS A 175 -24.10 8.35 28.09
CA LYS A 175 -25.35 9.10 27.87
C LYS A 175 -25.11 10.48 27.30
N LEU A 176 -26.02 10.92 26.44
CA LEU A 176 -26.16 12.31 26.01
C LEU A 176 -27.46 12.90 26.53
N TYR A 177 -27.40 14.13 27.03
CA TYR A 177 -28.55 14.86 27.57
C TYR A 177 -29.01 15.93 26.60
N LEU A 178 -30.29 15.93 26.23
CA LEU A 178 -30.84 16.88 25.25
C LEU A 178 -30.89 18.32 25.76
N VAL A 179 -30.77 19.29 24.84
CA VAL A 179 -31.10 20.69 25.13
C VAL A 179 -32.62 20.84 25.21
N ASP A 180 -33.17 21.27 26.35
CA ASP A 180 -34.61 21.55 26.48
C ASP A 180 -35.04 22.62 25.46
N ASP A 181 -36.15 22.36 24.76
CA ASP A 181 -36.85 23.24 23.81
C ASP A 181 -35.99 23.87 22.70
N ARG A 182 -35.56 23.06 21.73
CA ARG A 182 -35.39 23.49 20.34
C ARG A 182 -36.18 22.56 19.40
N GLU A 183 -36.89 23.17 18.46
CA GLU A 183 -37.77 22.54 17.46
C GLU A 183 -37.13 21.29 16.85
N LYS A 184 -37.92 20.21 16.73
CA LYS A 184 -37.56 19.05 15.90
C LYS A 184 -37.05 19.59 14.57
N LYS A 185 -35.81 19.24 14.21
CA LYS A 185 -35.22 19.51 12.89
C LYS A 185 -36.25 19.09 11.84
N ASP A 186 -36.70 20.04 11.02
CA ASP A 186 -37.64 19.74 9.96
C ASP A 186 -36.92 18.84 8.96
N LEU A 187 -37.49 17.68 8.63
CA LEU A 187 -36.89 16.74 7.69
C LEU A 187 -36.71 17.37 6.30
N THR A 188 -37.38 18.49 6.04
CA THR A 188 -37.22 19.33 4.83
C THR A 188 -35.82 19.95 4.68
N ASP A 189 -35.02 20.00 5.75
CA ASP A 189 -33.63 20.49 5.71
C ASP A 189 -32.61 19.40 5.32
N ASN A 190 -33.00 18.12 5.29
CA ASN A 190 -32.12 17.03 4.85
C ASN A 190 -32.11 16.91 3.31
N LEU A 191 -30.97 16.51 2.75
CA LEU A 191 -30.88 16.22 1.32
C LEU A 191 -31.39 14.81 1.03
N ASP A 192 -32.36 14.70 0.13
CA ASP A 192 -32.71 13.42 -0.49
C ASP A 192 -31.56 12.96 -1.41
N ILE A 193 -30.80 11.97 -0.95
CA ILE A 193 -29.64 11.45 -1.65
C ILE A 193 -30.01 10.44 -2.76
N ALA A 194 -31.27 10.03 -2.88
CA ALA A 194 -31.73 9.20 -3.99
C ALA A 194 -31.57 9.91 -5.35
N LEU A 195 -31.58 11.24 -5.35
CA LEU A 195 -31.38 12.07 -6.54
C LEU A 195 -29.98 11.94 -7.17
N PHE A 196 -29.02 11.37 -6.43
CA PHE A 196 -27.65 11.13 -6.87
C PHE A 196 -27.34 9.65 -7.13
N ALA A 197 -28.35 8.77 -7.06
CA ALA A 197 -28.23 7.36 -7.41
C ALA A 197 -28.71 7.09 -8.85
N ASP A 198 -28.16 6.05 -9.45
CA ASP A 198 -28.79 5.39 -10.58
C ASP A 198 -30.03 4.62 -10.08
N ILE A 199 -31.17 4.80 -10.76
CA ILE A 199 -32.36 3.97 -10.53
C ILE A 199 -32.19 2.68 -11.33
N VAL A 200 -32.25 1.55 -10.63
CA VAL A 200 -31.88 0.25 -11.16
C VAL A 200 -32.93 -0.83 -10.87
N THR A 201 -32.82 -1.94 -11.59
CA THR A 201 -33.57 -3.17 -11.34
C THR A 201 -32.64 -4.38 -11.44
N CYS A 202 -32.98 -5.44 -10.72
CA CYS A 202 -32.27 -6.72 -10.74
C CYS A 202 -33.24 -7.86 -10.40
N ASP A 203 -32.88 -9.11 -10.76
CA ASP A 203 -33.70 -10.27 -10.41
C ASP A 203 -33.73 -10.43 -8.87
N PRO A 204 -34.91 -10.31 -8.23
CA PRO A 204 -35.03 -10.41 -6.78
C PRO A 204 -34.60 -11.78 -6.22
N ARG A 205 -34.57 -12.82 -7.07
CA ARG A 205 -34.16 -14.19 -6.69
C ARG A 205 -32.65 -14.37 -6.65
N ARG A 206 -31.89 -13.46 -7.29
CA ARG A 206 -30.43 -13.42 -7.17
C ARG A 206 -30.06 -12.66 -5.90
N TYR A 207 -29.55 -13.39 -4.90
CA TYR A 207 -29.14 -12.83 -3.62
C TYR A 207 -27.64 -12.54 -3.55
N ASP A 208 -26.84 -13.15 -4.43
CA ASP A 208 -25.38 -13.14 -4.45
C ASP A 208 -24.79 -12.23 -5.54
N GLY A 209 -23.57 -11.78 -5.31
CA GLY A 209 -22.75 -11.02 -6.26
C GLY A 209 -22.06 -11.88 -7.30
N ALA A 210 -20.91 -11.42 -7.76
CA ALA A 210 -20.04 -12.15 -8.67
C ALA A 210 -19.62 -13.48 -8.03
N ARG A 211 -19.71 -14.56 -8.81
CA ARG A 211 -19.48 -15.94 -8.34
C ARG A 211 -18.02 -16.40 -8.50
N CYS A 212 -17.19 -15.59 -9.13
CA CYS A 212 -15.76 -15.83 -9.24
C CYS A 212 -15.01 -15.38 -7.99
N SER A 213 -13.95 -16.11 -7.67
CA SER A 213 -12.90 -15.66 -6.75
C SER A 213 -11.89 -14.74 -7.45
N ARG A 214 -10.93 -14.20 -6.69
CA ARG A 214 -9.83 -13.34 -7.18
C ARG A 214 -8.88 -14.01 -8.21
N VAL A 215 -8.98 -15.32 -8.42
CA VAL A 215 -8.15 -16.12 -9.34
C VAL A 215 -8.95 -16.76 -10.48
N GLU A 216 -10.22 -16.42 -10.59
CA GLU A 216 -11.12 -16.96 -11.61
C GLU A 216 -11.59 -15.86 -12.56
N GLU A 217 -11.85 -16.27 -13.80
CA GLU A 217 -12.41 -15.38 -14.81
C GLU A 217 -13.77 -14.84 -14.39
N PHE A 218 -14.00 -13.55 -14.67
CA PHE A 218 -15.26 -12.87 -14.35
C PHE A 218 -16.40 -13.34 -15.27
N PRO A 219 -17.50 -13.94 -14.78
CA PRO A 219 -18.60 -14.37 -15.63
C PRO A 219 -19.27 -13.19 -16.34
N PRO A 220 -19.61 -13.27 -17.65
CA PRO A 220 -20.26 -12.17 -18.37
C PRO A 220 -21.54 -11.66 -17.70
N GLU A 221 -22.35 -12.55 -17.12
CA GLU A 221 -23.59 -12.24 -16.41
C GLU A 221 -23.38 -11.55 -15.05
N ASP A 222 -22.14 -11.53 -14.56
CA ASP A 222 -21.78 -10.93 -13.28
C ASP A 222 -21.20 -9.51 -13.45
N VAL A 223 -20.73 -9.16 -14.65
CA VAL A 223 -20.13 -7.84 -14.94
C VAL A 223 -21.12 -6.72 -14.63
N PHE A 224 -22.39 -6.94 -15.01
CA PHE A 224 -23.50 -6.03 -14.77
C PHE A 224 -24.61 -6.73 -14.00
N LEU A 225 -24.57 -6.61 -12.67
CA LEU A 225 -25.59 -7.21 -11.79
C LEU A 225 -26.95 -6.50 -11.84
N GLU A 226 -26.97 -5.25 -12.29
CA GLU A 226 -28.16 -4.42 -12.40
C GLU A 226 -28.37 -3.81 -13.80
N LYS A 227 -29.64 -3.49 -14.10
CA LYS A 227 -30.05 -2.73 -15.29
C LYS A 227 -30.62 -1.39 -14.88
N LYS A 228 -30.27 -0.30 -15.58
CA LYS A 228 -30.88 1.01 -15.35
C LYS A 228 -32.36 1.00 -15.73
N VAL A 229 -33.18 1.73 -14.97
CA VAL A 229 -34.60 1.96 -15.24
C VAL A 229 -34.77 3.45 -15.54
N TYR A 230 -35.43 3.74 -16.65
CA TYR A 230 -35.66 5.11 -17.13
C TYR A 230 -37.12 5.52 -16.86
N PRO A 231 -37.39 6.79 -16.55
CA PRO A 231 -38.76 7.25 -16.34
C PRO A 231 -39.54 7.26 -17.67
N GLN A 232 -40.86 7.15 -17.57
CA GLN A 232 -41.81 7.40 -18.65
C GLN A 232 -41.97 8.90 -18.91
N ASP A 233 -42.72 9.26 -19.95
CA ASP A 233 -42.95 10.67 -20.35
C ASP A 233 -43.62 11.52 -19.25
N ASP A 234 -44.35 10.89 -18.32
CA ASP A 234 -44.99 11.53 -17.17
C ASP A 234 -44.08 11.61 -15.92
N GLY A 235 -42.85 11.10 -16.03
CA GLY A 235 -41.86 11.05 -14.95
C GLY A 235 -41.95 9.83 -14.03
N ALA A 236 -42.95 8.97 -14.17
CA ALA A 236 -43.08 7.76 -13.36
C ALA A 236 -42.20 6.61 -13.90
N TYR A 237 -41.78 5.72 -13.01
CA TYR A 237 -41.00 4.54 -13.32
C TYR A 237 -41.89 3.29 -13.30
N GLU A 238 -42.03 2.63 -14.45
CA GLU A 238 -42.64 1.31 -14.48
C GLU A 238 -41.70 0.28 -13.83
N VAL A 239 -42.17 -0.41 -12.80
CA VAL A 239 -41.36 -1.40 -12.07
C VAL A 239 -41.26 -2.70 -12.87
N PRO A 240 -40.04 -3.11 -13.29
CA PRO A 240 -39.84 -4.34 -14.05
C PRO A 240 -40.29 -5.58 -13.28
N ASN A 241 -40.87 -6.54 -14.01
CA ASN A 241 -41.42 -7.80 -13.47
C ASN A 241 -40.49 -8.99 -13.76
N TYR A 242 -40.22 -9.79 -12.74
CA TYR A 242 -39.45 -11.04 -12.76
C TYR A 242 -40.32 -12.17 -12.25
N GLU A 243 -41.17 -12.73 -13.14
CA GLU A 243 -42.03 -13.88 -12.84
C GLU A 243 -42.92 -13.68 -11.59
N GLY A 244 -43.56 -12.50 -11.48
CA GLY A 244 -44.49 -12.16 -10.38
C GLY A 244 -43.84 -11.34 -9.26
N LEU A 245 -42.51 -11.22 -9.26
CA LEU A 245 -41.77 -10.34 -8.37
C LEU A 245 -41.33 -9.08 -9.10
N LYS A 246 -41.75 -7.92 -8.59
CA LYS A 246 -41.38 -6.61 -9.13
C LYS A 246 -40.25 -6.01 -8.32
N CYS A 247 -39.23 -5.46 -8.98
CA CYS A 247 -38.02 -4.98 -8.32
C CYS A 247 -37.56 -3.63 -8.90
N ILE A 248 -37.31 -2.66 -8.03
CA ILE A 248 -36.68 -1.37 -8.34
C ILE A 248 -35.77 -0.98 -7.18
N GLY A 249 -34.70 -0.25 -7.44
CA GLY A 249 -33.70 0.09 -6.44
C GLY A 249 -32.89 1.32 -6.79
N LEU A 250 -32.00 1.69 -5.86
CA LEU A 250 -31.05 2.78 -6.00
C LEU A 250 -29.64 2.21 -5.90
N ARG A 251 -28.73 2.71 -6.74
CA ARG A 251 -27.29 2.40 -6.70
C ARG A 251 -26.49 3.70 -6.71
N TRP A 252 -25.63 3.87 -5.72
CA TRP A 252 -24.65 4.95 -5.64
C TRP A 252 -23.26 4.44 -6.06
N TYR A 253 -22.34 5.37 -6.33
CA TYR A 253 -20.93 5.04 -6.53
C TYR A 253 -20.21 4.81 -5.19
N GLU A 254 -20.62 5.54 -4.16
CA GLU A 254 -20.06 5.53 -2.82
C GLU A 254 -20.99 4.81 -1.83
N ARG A 255 -20.41 4.25 -0.76
CA ARG A 255 -21.21 3.69 0.33
C ARG A 255 -21.94 4.79 1.09
N ARG A 256 -23.21 4.53 1.37
CA ARG A 256 -24.11 5.43 2.09
C ARG A 256 -24.53 4.81 3.42
N LYS A 257 -24.44 5.58 4.51
CA LYS A 257 -25.00 5.21 5.81
C LYS A 257 -26.44 5.70 5.88
N LEU A 258 -27.36 4.86 5.44
CA LEU A 258 -28.79 5.19 5.29
C LEU A 258 -29.51 5.25 6.65
N THR A 259 -30.42 6.20 6.82
CA THR A 259 -31.32 6.28 8.00
C THR A 259 -32.77 6.02 7.62
N ASP A 260 -33.21 6.55 6.47
CA ASP A 260 -34.61 6.50 6.06
C ASP A 260 -34.71 6.25 4.56
N LEU A 261 -35.70 5.46 4.17
CA LEU A 261 -36.01 5.09 2.79
C LEU A 261 -37.49 5.28 2.56
N ALA A 262 -37.86 5.91 1.45
CA ALA A 262 -39.27 6.10 1.09
C ALA A 262 -39.52 5.92 -0.41
N ILE A 263 -40.77 5.63 -0.73
CA ILE A 263 -41.24 5.45 -2.10
C ILE A 263 -42.64 6.07 -2.25
N GLU A 264 -42.87 6.80 -3.34
CA GLU A 264 -44.19 7.32 -3.72
C GLU A 264 -44.74 6.51 -4.90
N PHE A 265 -45.88 5.86 -4.70
CA PHE A 265 -46.61 5.15 -5.75
C PHE A 265 -47.36 6.16 -6.64
N ALA A 266 -47.36 5.96 -7.96
CA ALA A 266 -48.12 6.84 -8.87
C ALA A 266 -49.64 6.63 -8.71
N ASP A 267 -50.06 5.39 -8.43
CA ASP A 267 -51.45 4.95 -8.38
C ASP A 267 -51.83 4.36 -7.01
N ASP A 268 -53.12 4.11 -6.80
CA ASP A 268 -53.62 3.46 -5.58
C ASP A 268 -53.38 1.93 -5.55
N ASN A 269 -52.72 1.38 -6.57
CA ASN A 269 -52.37 -0.04 -6.69
C ASN A 269 -51.13 -0.38 -5.85
N ILE A 270 -51.26 -0.30 -4.53
CA ILE A 270 -50.16 -0.48 -3.58
C ILE A 270 -50.08 -1.94 -3.12
N PRO A 271 -48.95 -2.63 -3.34
CA PRO A 271 -48.76 -4.01 -2.89
C PRO A 271 -48.86 -4.13 -1.35
N SER A 272 -49.48 -5.20 -0.86
CA SER A 272 -49.65 -5.44 0.58
C SER A 272 -48.36 -5.91 1.28
N GLN A 273 -47.40 -6.42 0.52
CA GLN A 273 -46.09 -6.84 1.01
C GLN A 273 -44.99 -6.14 0.22
N VAL A 274 -44.18 -5.37 0.94
CA VAL A 274 -42.99 -4.70 0.40
C VAL A 274 -41.80 -5.16 1.21
N LYS A 275 -40.81 -5.69 0.51
CA LYS A 275 -39.55 -6.13 1.11
C LYS A 275 -38.46 -5.14 0.70
N VAL A 276 -37.70 -4.64 1.67
CA VAL A 276 -36.56 -3.76 1.44
C VAL A 276 -35.28 -4.52 1.75
N GLU A 277 -34.36 -4.53 0.79
CA GLU A 277 -33.06 -5.18 0.93
C GLU A 277 -31.94 -4.21 0.62
N VAL A 278 -30.83 -4.36 1.34
CA VAL A 278 -29.60 -3.59 1.22
C VAL A 278 -28.46 -4.52 0.84
N TRP A 279 -27.46 -3.97 0.13
CA TRP A 279 -26.27 -4.71 -0.23
C TRP A 279 -25.23 -4.70 0.87
N THR A 280 -24.60 -5.84 1.08
CA THR A 280 -23.55 -6.05 2.08
C THR A 280 -22.38 -6.77 1.44
N GLY A 281 -21.18 -6.23 1.56
CA GLY A 281 -19.98 -6.86 1.02
C GLY A 281 -18.83 -5.89 0.76
N GLU A 282 -17.79 -6.41 0.11
CA GLU A 282 -16.55 -5.69 -0.15
C GLU A 282 -16.66 -4.72 -1.33
N SER A 283 -17.56 -4.95 -2.29
CA SER A 283 -17.73 -4.07 -3.46
C SER A 283 -19.15 -4.19 -4.04
N PRO A 284 -19.52 -3.34 -5.02
CA PRO A 284 -20.78 -3.50 -5.76
C PRO A 284 -20.96 -4.85 -6.43
N TRP A 285 -19.85 -5.57 -6.68
CA TRP A 285 -19.83 -6.92 -7.26
C TRP A 285 -19.67 -8.03 -6.22
N GLN A 286 -18.98 -7.80 -5.11
CA GLN A 286 -18.72 -8.82 -4.10
C GLN A 286 -19.58 -8.58 -2.86
N GLY A 287 -20.62 -9.40 -2.70
CA GLY A 287 -21.52 -9.25 -1.58
C GLY A 287 -22.80 -10.05 -1.75
N LYS A 288 -23.77 -9.73 -0.90
CA LYS A 288 -25.11 -10.31 -0.91
C LYS A 288 -26.17 -9.28 -0.51
N TRP A 289 -27.38 -9.49 -1.02
CA TRP A 289 -28.58 -8.80 -0.58
C TRP A 289 -29.02 -9.33 0.79
N GLN A 290 -29.33 -8.42 1.71
CA GLN A 290 -29.86 -8.74 3.04
C GLN A 290 -31.09 -7.89 3.34
N ASN A 291 -32.07 -8.47 4.03
CA ASN A 291 -33.30 -7.78 4.42
C ASN A 291 -32.99 -6.70 5.45
N VAL A 292 -33.58 -5.53 5.29
CA VAL A 292 -33.61 -4.52 6.34
C VAL A 292 -34.56 -4.98 7.43
N ASN A 293 -34.07 -5.12 8.65
CA ASN A 293 -34.90 -5.34 9.82
C ASN A 293 -35.58 -4.01 10.17
N GLY A 294 -36.91 -3.96 10.13
CA GLY A 294 -37.68 -2.74 10.35
C GLY A 294 -39.09 -2.88 9.81
N LYS A 295 -39.96 -1.93 10.15
CA LYS A 295 -41.35 -1.92 9.68
C LYS A 295 -41.49 -0.98 8.49
N PHE A 296 -41.91 -1.52 7.35
CA PHE A 296 -42.32 -0.73 6.20
C PHE A 296 -43.77 -0.27 6.41
N GLU A 297 -43.98 1.04 6.50
CA GLU A 297 -45.28 1.65 6.75
C GLU A 297 -45.80 2.32 5.48
N VAL A 298 -47.10 2.18 5.21
CA VAL A 298 -47.77 2.79 4.06
C VAL A 298 -48.83 3.76 4.55
N ASN A 299 -48.76 5.01 4.09
CA ASN A 299 -49.74 6.04 4.35
C ASN A 299 -50.18 6.70 3.03
N GLY A 300 -51.42 6.46 2.61
CA GLY A 300 -51.88 6.86 1.28
C GLY A 300 -51.00 6.24 0.20
N LYS A 301 -50.42 7.06 -0.68
CA LYS A 301 -49.50 6.64 -1.75
C LYS A 301 -48.02 6.62 -1.35
N GLN A 302 -47.70 6.86 -0.09
CA GLN A 302 -46.31 6.90 0.39
C GLN A 302 -46.01 5.67 1.23
N GLY A 303 -44.93 4.97 0.89
CA GLY A 303 -44.33 3.93 1.72
C GLY A 303 -43.02 4.43 2.32
N PHE A 304 -42.74 4.14 3.59
CA PHE A 304 -41.50 4.53 4.25
C PHE A 304 -41.00 3.45 5.21
N ILE A 305 -39.69 3.42 5.43
CA ILE A 305 -39.02 2.62 6.45
C ILE A 305 -37.88 3.43 7.06
N HIS A 306 -37.87 3.48 8.39
CA HIS A 306 -36.73 3.94 9.18
C HIS A 306 -35.84 2.74 9.49
N ILE A 307 -34.52 2.87 9.38
CA ILE A 307 -33.55 1.79 9.58
C ILE A 307 -33.10 1.77 11.05
N PRO A 308 -33.56 0.82 11.88
CA PRO A 308 -33.06 0.65 13.23
C PRO A 308 -31.65 0.05 13.19
N TRP A 309 -30.61 0.89 13.27
CA TRP A 309 -29.21 0.46 13.13
C TRP A 309 -28.80 -0.65 14.09
N ARG A 310 -29.39 -0.70 15.29
CA ARG A 310 -29.15 -1.75 16.27
C ARG A 310 -29.51 -3.15 15.77
N ASP A 311 -30.60 -3.25 15.01
CA ASP A 311 -31.05 -4.51 14.41
C ASP A 311 -30.38 -4.76 13.05
N ASN A 312 -29.60 -3.80 12.54
CA ASN A 312 -29.00 -3.80 11.20
C ASN A 312 -27.48 -3.57 11.23
N LEU A 313 -26.78 -3.99 12.28
CA LEU A 313 -25.32 -3.81 12.41
C LEU A 313 -24.50 -4.41 11.26
N PHE A 314 -25.07 -5.36 10.52
CA PHE A 314 -24.44 -5.96 9.34
C PHE A 314 -24.19 -4.97 8.19
N ILE A 315 -24.83 -3.78 8.19
CA ILE A 315 -24.54 -2.66 7.27
C ILE A 315 -23.77 -1.51 7.94
N TRP A 316 -23.08 -1.74 9.06
CA TRP A 316 -22.31 -0.71 9.78
C TRP A 316 -21.40 0.16 8.89
N LYS A 317 -20.78 -0.45 7.87
CA LYS A 317 -19.90 0.23 6.90
C LYS A 317 -20.65 1.01 5.80
N GLY A 318 -21.98 1.09 5.88
CA GLY A 318 -22.85 1.61 4.83
C GLY A 318 -23.12 0.61 3.70
N THR A 319 -23.89 1.05 2.71
CA THR A 319 -24.26 0.24 1.53
C THR A 319 -24.15 1.05 0.24
N GLU A 320 -23.71 0.43 -0.86
CA GLU A 320 -23.70 1.06 -2.20
C GLU A 320 -25.05 0.94 -2.93
N LYS A 321 -25.96 0.04 -2.52
CA LYS A 321 -27.23 -0.18 -3.24
C LYS A 321 -28.33 -0.77 -2.36
N VAL A 322 -29.57 -0.39 -2.67
CA VAL A 322 -30.81 -0.80 -2.01
C VAL A 322 -31.86 -1.19 -3.05
N ARG A 323 -32.75 -2.14 -2.74
CA ARG A 323 -33.88 -2.51 -3.59
C ARG A 323 -35.17 -2.73 -2.81
N TRP A 324 -36.28 -2.39 -3.45
CA TRP A 324 -37.63 -2.72 -3.03
C TRP A 324 -38.15 -3.86 -3.91
N ILE A 325 -38.71 -4.87 -3.27
CA ILE A 325 -39.31 -6.03 -3.92
C ILE A 325 -40.79 -6.08 -3.56
N PHE A 326 -41.62 -6.27 -4.58
CA PHE A 326 -43.07 -6.30 -4.48
C PHE A 326 -43.62 -7.60 -5.07
N GLU A 327 -44.58 -8.21 -4.39
CA GLU A 327 -45.36 -9.32 -4.93
C GLU A 327 -46.62 -8.75 -5.60
N SER A 328 -46.67 -8.73 -6.95
CA SER A 328 -47.83 -8.23 -7.69
C SER A 328 -47.82 -8.63 -9.16
N ASP A 329 -48.96 -9.16 -9.62
CA ASP A 329 -49.20 -9.48 -11.04
C ASP A 329 -49.63 -8.25 -11.86
N LYS A 330 -49.96 -7.13 -11.21
CA LYS A 330 -50.42 -5.90 -11.88
C LYS A 330 -49.25 -4.96 -12.17
N PRO A 331 -49.28 -4.16 -13.26
CA PRO A 331 -48.35 -3.06 -13.46
C PRO A 331 -48.26 -2.17 -12.21
N LEU A 332 -47.03 -1.73 -11.91
CA LEU A 332 -46.71 -0.93 -10.73
C LEU A 332 -45.85 0.24 -11.19
N TYR A 333 -46.25 1.44 -10.81
CA TYR A 333 -45.60 2.67 -11.21
C TYR A 333 -45.17 3.44 -9.97
N ILE A 334 -43.90 3.82 -9.94
CA ILE A 334 -43.28 4.57 -8.85
C ILE A 334 -43.03 5.99 -9.34
N LYS A 335 -43.59 6.97 -8.65
CA LYS A 335 -43.42 8.37 -8.98
C LYS A 335 -42.09 8.92 -8.45
N GLN A 336 -41.70 8.50 -7.24
CA GLN A 336 -40.47 8.96 -6.61
C GLN A 336 -39.88 7.89 -5.68
N LEU A 337 -38.55 7.82 -5.62
CA LEU A 337 -37.81 7.11 -4.60
C LEU A 337 -37.02 8.15 -3.79
N ASN A 338 -36.99 7.99 -2.46
CA ASN A 338 -36.25 8.86 -1.57
C ASN A 338 -35.33 8.03 -0.67
N ALA A 339 -34.17 8.60 -0.36
CA ALA A 339 -33.22 8.02 0.57
C ALA A 339 -32.55 9.14 1.36
N TYR A 340 -32.39 8.93 2.66
CA TYR A 340 -31.73 9.87 3.56
C TYR A 340 -30.61 9.13 4.28
N SER A 341 -29.50 9.84 4.50
CA SER A 341 -28.35 9.33 5.24
C SER A 341 -28.22 10.00 6.59
N ASN A 342 -27.31 9.46 7.41
CA ASN A 342 -26.95 10.05 8.70
C ASN A 342 -26.06 11.30 8.59
N SER A 343 -25.91 11.88 7.40
CA SER A 343 -25.14 13.10 7.20
C SER A 343 -25.90 14.33 7.68
N SER A 344 -25.16 15.23 8.33
CA SER A 344 -25.65 16.56 8.68
C SER A 344 -25.48 17.53 7.52
N TRP A 345 -26.47 18.37 7.30
CA TRP A 345 -26.53 19.35 6.22
C TRP A 345 -26.51 20.78 6.79
N ASP A 346 -25.74 21.67 6.17
CA ASP A 346 -25.65 23.09 6.56
C ASP A 346 -25.64 23.99 5.31
N ARG A 347 -25.71 25.30 5.51
CA ARG A 347 -25.77 26.30 4.45
C ARG A 347 -24.53 27.17 4.45
N THR A 348 -23.98 27.45 3.28
CA THR A 348 -22.81 28.34 3.14
C THR A 348 -22.89 29.19 1.88
N PHE A 349 -22.14 30.28 1.89
CA PHE A 349 -21.91 31.12 0.71
C PHE A 349 -20.45 30.99 0.29
N ILE A 350 -20.24 30.58 -0.96
CA ILE A 350 -18.91 30.62 -1.59
C ILE A 350 -18.90 31.60 -2.75
N ARG A 351 -17.71 32.07 -3.10
CA ARG A 351 -17.45 32.96 -4.21
C ARG A 351 -16.52 32.28 -5.20
N LEU A 352 -16.88 32.30 -6.48
CA LEU A 352 -16.03 31.87 -7.58
C LEU A 352 -15.53 33.10 -8.35
N GLU A 353 -14.24 33.10 -8.66
CA GLU A 353 -13.59 34.07 -9.55
C GLU A 353 -12.84 33.32 -10.66
N SER A 354 -12.64 33.98 -11.81
CA SER A 354 -11.82 33.46 -12.89
C SER A 354 -10.76 34.46 -13.34
N GLU A 355 -9.59 33.93 -13.72
CA GLU A 355 -8.50 34.69 -14.36
C GLU A 355 -8.51 34.57 -15.89
N LYS A 356 -9.28 33.62 -16.46
CA LYS A 356 -9.11 33.16 -17.86
C LYS A 356 -10.31 33.46 -18.79
N GLY A 357 -11.21 34.36 -18.41
CA GLY A 357 -12.43 34.63 -19.19
C GLY A 357 -12.42 35.90 -20.04
N ASP A 358 -12.69 35.74 -21.34
CA ASP A 358 -13.32 36.82 -22.12
C ASP A 358 -14.78 37.03 -21.63
N VAL A 359 -15.38 38.19 -21.92
CA VAL A 359 -16.76 38.53 -21.58
C VAL A 359 -17.80 37.53 -22.11
N ASN A 360 -17.42 36.64 -23.04
CA ASN A 360 -18.31 35.67 -23.66
C ASN A 360 -18.16 34.23 -23.13
N THR A 361 -17.15 33.92 -22.31
CA THR A 361 -16.95 32.55 -21.84
C THR A 361 -17.98 32.17 -20.78
N GLN A 362 -18.63 31.01 -20.96
CA GLN A 362 -19.59 30.44 -20.01
C GLN A 362 -19.09 29.10 -19.47
N ALA A 363 -19.29 28.90 -18.17
CA ALA A 363 -19.10 27.62 -17.48
C ALA A 363 -20.46 27.01 -17.14
N THR A 364 -20.55 25.68 -17.14
CA THR A 364 -21.67 24.96 -16.51
C THR A 364 -21.23 24.44 -15.16
N LEU A 365 -22.04 24.71 -14.13
CA LEU A 365 -21.84 24.27 -12.77
C LEU A 365 -22.87 23.19 -12.45
N GLN A 366 -22.43 22.05 -11.92
CA GLN A 366 -23.29 20.99 -11.40
C GLN A 366 -22.90 20.68 -9.96
N ILE A 367 -23.87 20.42 -9.10
CA ILE A 367 -23.63 20.05 -7.70
C ILE A 367 -24.06 18.61 -7.45
N TYR A 368 -23.16 17.82 -6.87
CA TYR A 368 -23.37 16.43 -6.48
C TYR A 368 -23.36 16.33 -4.95
N ASN A 369 -24.31 15.59 -4.37
CA ASN A 369 -24.59 15.58 -2.93
C ASN A 369 -24.75 17.00 -2.34
N GLY A 370 -25.52 17.87 -2.99
CA GLY A 370 -25.83 19.22 -2.50
C GLY A 370 -26.89 19.92 -3.37
N LYS A 371 -27.24 21.17 -3.03
CA LYS A 371 -28.19 21.99 -3.80
C LYS A 371 -27.77 23.45 -3.87
N PHE A 372 -28.01 24.09 -5.01
CA PHE A 372 -28.05 25.54 -5.15
C PHE A 372 -29.39 26.05 -4.61
N LEU A 373 -29.36 26.92 -3.60
CA LEU A 373 -30.56 27.39 -2.90
C LEU A 373 -31.28 28.54 -3.62
N GLU A 374 -30.59 29.25 -4.50
CA GLU A 374 -31.12 30.44 -5.19
C GLU A 374 -31.27 30.25 -6.71
N SER A 375 -30.98 29.04 -7.22
CA SER A 375 -31.09 28.72 -8.66
C SER A 375 -32.47 28.18 -9.01
N SER A 376 -32.93 28.45 -10.23
CA SER A 376 -34.15 27.83 -10.78
C SER A 376 -34.03 26.32 -10.96
N ASN A 377 -32.82 25.82 -11.21
CA ASN A 377 -32.50 24.40 -11.15
C ASN A 377 -31.53 24.18 -9.98
N PRO A 378 -31.95 23.45 -8.92
CA PRO A 378 -31.15 23.30 -7.71
C PRO A 378 -29.88 22.45 -7.91
N PHE A 379 -29.69 21.80 -9.05
CA PHE A 379 -28.56 20.91 -9.32
C PHE A 379 -27.63 21.38 -10.44
N SER A 380 -28.04 22.40 -11.21
CA SER A 380 -27.26 22.91 -12.34
C SER A 380 -27.53 24.38 -12.59
N GLN A 381 -26.49 25.14 -12.93
CA GLN A 381 -26.63 26.51 -13.42
C GLN A 381 -25.45 26.92 -14.31
N THR A 382 -25.63 28.00 -15.07
CA THR A 382 -24.59 28.58 -15.93
C THR A 382 -23.93 29.77 -15.26
N TRP A 383 -22.62 29.90 -15.44
CA TRP A 383 -21.83 31.03 -14.92
C TRP A 383 -21.09 31.74 -16.05
N LYS A 384 -21.26 33.05 -16.14
CA LYS A 384 -20.45 33.91 -17.02
C LYS A 384 -19.15 34.27 -16.31
N ILE A 385 -18.04 33.65 -16.72
CA ILE A 385 -16.80 33.65 -15.92
C ILE A 385 -16.08 35.01 -15.84
N SER A 386 -16.49 35.99 -16.66
CA SER A 386 -15.97 37.36 -16.58
C SER A 386 -16.43 38.12 -15.33
N GLU A 387 -17.42 37.60 -14.61
CA GLU A 387 -18.01 38.21 -13.41
C GLU A 387 -17.88 37.24 -12.23
N PRO A 388 -17.49 37.69 -11.03
CA PRO A 388 -17.52 36.83 -9.83
C PRO A 388 -18.93 36.31 -9.56
N LEU A 389 -19.03 35.05 -9.12
CA LEU A 389 -20.30 34.42 -8.77
C LEU A 389 -20.35 34.03 -7.30
N ALA A 390 -21.33 34.59 -6.58
CA ALA A 390 -21.68 34.12 -5.24
C ALA A 390 -22.66 32.94 -5.36
N LEU A 391 -22.42 31.88 -4.60
CA LEU A 391 -23.21 30.66 -4.59
C LEU A 391 -23.70 30.38 -3.17
N HIS A 392 -25.03 30.37 -2.99
CA HIS A 392 -25.67 29.91 -1.77
C HIS A 392 -25.98 28.42 -1.87
N LEU A 393 -25.32 27.61 -1.04
CA LEU A 393 -25.30 26.15 -1.15
C LEU A 393 -25.86 25.48 0.10
N LEU A 394 -26.65 24.42 -0.09
CA LEU A 394 -26.83 23.36 0.90
C LEU A 394 -25.75 22.30 0.67
N TYR A 395 -24.98 21.97 1.70
CA TYR A 395 -23.85 21.06 1.62
C TYR A 395 -23.81 20.10 2.82
N SER A 396 -23.18 18.94 2.62
CA SER A 396 -22.89 17.97 3.69
C SER A 396 -21.76 18.50 4.56
N VAL A 397 -21.98 18.56 5.86
CA VAL A 397 -20.96 18.94 6.83
C VAL A 397 -19.75 17.99 6.71
N PRO A 398 -18.50 18.49 6.70
CA PRO A 398 -17.33 17.64 6.51
C PRO A 398 -17.17 16.63 7.63
N ARG A 399 -16.95 15.36 7.25
CA ARG A 399 -16.72 14.22 8.17
C ARG A 399 -15.59 13.34 7.65
N SER A 400 -15.18 12.32 8.42
CA SER A 400 -14.10 11.40 8.02
C SER A 400 -14.51 10.47 6.87
N ASP A 401 -15.75 9.96 6.85
CA ASP A 401 -16.27 9.13 5.76
C ASP A 401 -16.94 9.98 4.65
N LYS A 402 -16.37 9.92 3.44
CA LYS A 402 -16.70 10.87 2.36
C LYS A 402 -17.88 10.48 1.48
N GLY A 403 -18.73 9.54 1.91
CA GLY A 403 -19.83 9.01 1.10
C GLY A 403 -20.80 10.08 0.58
N ASP A 404 -21.17 11.05 1.43
CA ASP A 404 -22.11 12.14 1.08
C ASP A 404 -21.40 13.49 0.79
N ARG A 405 -20.09 13.48 0.54
CA ARG A 405 -19.32 14.70 0.29
C ARG A 405 -19.94 15.53 -0.83
N THR A 406 -20.16 16.83 -0.58
CA THR A 406 -20.67 17.76 -1.59
C THR A 406 -19.57 18.19 -2.55
N LEU A 407 -19.82 17.97 -3.84
CA LEU A 407 -18.89 18.23 -4.93
C LEU A 407 -19.49 19.24 -5.92
N LEU A 408 -18.67 20.20 -6.33
CA LEU A 408 -19.00 21.16 -7.38
C LEU A 408 -18.24 20.82 -8.65
N TRP A 409 -18.95 20.27 -9.64
CA TRP A 409 -18.41 19.96 -10.96
C TRP A 409 -18.49 21.19 -11.86
N ILE A 410 -17.36 21.61 -12.40
CA ILE A 410 -17.21 22.81 -13.22
C ILE A 410 -16.79 22.37 -14.61
N SER A 411 -17.60 22.71 -15.61
CA SER A 411 -17.30 22.48 -17.03
C SER A 411 -17.05 23.79 -17.75
N LEU A 412 -15.79 24.01 -18.12
CA LEU A 412 -15.35 25.04 -19.06
C LEU A 412 -15.25 24.43 -20.47
N PRO A 413 -15.14 25.24 -21.54
CA PRO A 413 -15.05 24.73 -22.91
C PRO A 413 -13.87 23.77 -23.17
N ASP A 414 -12.76 23.97 -22.47
CA ASP A 414 -11.49 23.28 -22.65
C ASP A 414 -11.12 22.35 -21.49
N ILE A 415 -11.74 22.51 -20.32
CA ILE A 415 -11.39 21.76 -19.11
C ILE A 415 -12.62 21.48 -18.25
N LYS A 416 -12.66 20.28 -17.68
CA LYS A 416 -13.64 19.87 -16.69
C LYS A 416 -12.93 19.41 -15.44
N PHE A 417 -13.42 19.82 -14.28
CA PHE A 417 -12.82 19.49 -13.01
C PHE A 417 -13.83 19.64 -11.88
N CYS A 418 -13.44 19.21 -10.69
CA CYS A 418 -14.31 19.19 -9.51
C CYS A 418 -13.60 19.86 -8.33
N ILE A 419 -14.36 20.62 -7.54
CA ILE A 419 -13.93 21.16 -6.25
C ILE A 419 -14.82 20.54 -5.17
N ALA A 420 -14.24 20.04 -4.07
CA ALA A 420 -15.05 19.69 -2.91
C ALA A 420 -15.38 20.95 -2.10
N ILE A 421 -16.64 21.09 -1.68
CA ILE A 421 -17.04 22.24 -0.86
C ILE A 421 -16.31 22.23 0.49
N GLU A 422 -15.98 21.05 1.02
CA GLU A 422 -15.19 20.94 2.23
C GLU A 422 -13.78 21.54 2.11
N ASP A 423 -13.16 21.50 0.93
CA ASP A 423 -11.83 22.08 0.72
C ASP A 423 -11.89 23.61 0.80
N VAL A 424 -12.94 24.21 0.25
CA VAL A 424 -13.20 25.67 0.36
C VAL A 424 -13.46 26.08 1.81
N LEU A 425 -14.03 25.19 2.63
CA LEU A 425 -14.30 25.44 4.04
C LEU A 425 -13.06 25.28 4.94
N LYS A 426 -12.17 24.34 4.61
CA LYS A 426 -10.99 23.99 5.41
C LYS A 426 -9.74 24.79 5.06
N HIS A 427 -9.66 25.30 3.83
CA HIS A 427 -8.50 26.03 3.34
C HIS A 427 -8.84 27.52 3.11
N PRO A 428 -7.83 28.41 3.09
CA PRO A 428 -8.06 29.83 2.78
C PRO A 428 -8.74 30.05 1.43
N CYS A 429 -8.50 29.15 0.46
CA CYS A 429 -9.12 29.10 -0.85
C CYS A 429 -8.78 27.77 -1.56
N VAL A 430 -9.49 27.48 -2.65
CA VAL A 430 -9.11 26.49 -3.67
C VAL A 430 -8.77 27.23 -4.96
N TYR A 431 -7.49 27.25 -5.32
CA TYR A 431 -6.99 27.93 -6.52
C TYR A 431 -6.46 26.91 -7.53
N VAL A 432 -7.11 26.81 -8.70
CA VAL A 432 -6.80 25.83 -9.75
C VAL A 432 -6.19 26.57 -10.95
N PRO A 433 -4.84 26.70 -11.06
CA PRO A 433 -4.20 27.50 -12.11
C PRO A 433 -4.43 26.97 -13.53
N SER A 434 -4.56 25.66 -13.68
CA SER A 434 -4.83 25.02 -14.98
C SER A 434 -6.18 25.48 -15.55
N ALA A 435 -7.20 25.63 -14.71
CA ALA A 435 -8.51 26.18 -15.07
C ALA A 435 -8.60 27.72 -14.92
N GLY A 436 -7.67 28.34 -14.20
CA GLY A 436 -7.74 29.76 -13.84
C GLY A 436 -8.96 30.09 -12.99
N ILE A 437 -9.34 29.18 -12.08
CA ILE A 437 -10.50 29.32 -11.20
C ILE A 437 -10.04 29.44 -9.75
N PHE A 438 -10.65 30.37 -9.02
CA PHE A 438 -10.41 30.63 -7.61
C PHE A 438 -11.73 30.54 -6.84
N ALA A 439 -11.82 29.61 -5.89
CA ALA A 439 -12.97 29.41 -5.04
C ALA A 439 -12.63 29.75 -3.58
N VAL A 440 -13.48 30.54 -2.93
CA VAL A 440 -13.24 31.02 -1.57
C VAL A 440 -14.57 31.18 -0.82
N LEU A 441 -14.53 31.17 0.52
CA LEU A 441 -15.67 31.61 1.32
C LEU A 441 -16.05 33.05 0.98
N GLN A 442 -17.35 33.31 0.80
CA GLN A 442 -17.86 34.64 0.47
C GLN A 442 -17.50 35.71 1.52
N SER A 443 -17.33 35.31 2.78
CA SER A 443 -16.92 36.18 3.88
C SER A 443 -15.44 36.57 3.86
N SER A 444 -14.61 35.87 3.08
CA SER A 444 -13.18 36.15 2.98
C SER A 444 -12.93 37.36 2.09
N PRO A 445 -12.08 38.33 2.51
CA PRO A 445 -11.70 39.45 1.66
C PRO A 445 -10.69 39.05 0.57
N LEU A 446 -10.13 37.84 0.64
CA LEU A 446 -9.02 37.39 -0.19
C LEU A 446 -9.41 37.33 -1.68
N THR A 447 -8.65 38.02 -2.53
CA THR A 447 -8.75 37.94 -4.00
C THR A 447 -7.69 37.02 -4.59
N VAL A 448 -7.89 36.53 -5.81
CA VAL A 448 -6.88 35.71 -6.53
C VAL A 448 -5.53 36.42 -6.66
N SER A 449 -5.52 37.74 -6.89
CA SER A 449 -4.29 38.53 -7.04
C SER A 449 -3.50 38.63 -5.73
N GLU A 450 -4.20 38.84 -4.61
CA GLU A 450 -3.58 38.87 -3.28
C GLU A 450 -3.05 37.49 -2.89
N TYR A 451 -3.81 36.42 -3.17
CA TYR A 451 -3.37 35.06 -2.86
C TYR A 451 -2.10 34.67 -3.63
N LYS A 452 -2.03 34.97 -4.93
CA LYS A 452 -0.83 34.72 -5.74
C LYS A 452 0.38 35.47 -5.20
N LYS A 453 0.20 36.72 -4.76
CA LYS A 453 1.27 37.50 -4.13
C LYS A 453 1.71 36.89 -2.79
N MET A 454 0.77 36.36 -1.99
CA MET A 454 1.10 35.65 -0.74
C MET A 454 1.93 34.38 -1.00
N LYS A 455 1.69 33.70 -2.12
CA LYS A 455 2.32 32.41 -2.47
C LYS A 455 3.51 32.51 -3.43
N GLU A 456 3.89 33.70 -3.87
CA GLU A 456 4.90 33.93 -4.91
C GLU A 456 6.27 33.29 -4.62
N ASN A 457 6.64 33.15 -3.35
CA ASN A 457 7.93 32.58 -2.92
C ASN A 457 7.82 31.12 -2.42
N GLU A 458 6.63 30.54 -2.37
CA GLU A 458 6.45 29.15 -1.97
C GLU A 458 6.69 28.22 -3.15
N LYS A 459 7.34 27.08 -2.90
CA LYS A 459 7.69 26.08 -3.90
C LYS A 459 7.19 24.72 -3.44
N SER A 460 6.82 23.88 -4.40
CA SER A 460 6.55 22.47 -4.11
C SER A 460 7.81 21.78 -3.59
N VAL A 461 7.65 20.63 -2.95
CA VAL A 461 8.74 19.76 -2.49
C VAL A 461 9.65 19.42 -3.67
N LEU A 462 9.09 19.04 -4.81
CA LEU A 462 9.88 18.67 -5.97
C LEU A 462 10.67 19.86 -6.54
N ASP A 463 10.06 21.05 -6.62
CA ASP A 463 10.76 22.25 -7.07
C ASP A 463 11.90 22.66 -6.13
N ASN A 464 11.71 22.46 -4.82
CA ASN A 464 12.77 22.59 -3.84
C ASN A 464 13.89 21.57 -4.09
N VAL A 465 13.56 20.29 -4.26
CA VAL A 465 14.53 19.23 -4.59
C VAL A 465 15.36 19.58 -5.83
N ARG A 466 14.72 20.05 -6.91
CA ARG A 466 15.41 20.43 -8.16
C ARG A 466 16.47 21.50 -7.92
N SER A 467 16.25 22.39 -6.95
CA SER A 467 17.19 23.44 -6.55
C SER A 467 18.31 22.97 -5.60
N LEU A 468 18.10 21.88 -4.85
CA LEU A 468 19.08 21.33 -3.91
C LEU A 468 20.24 20.59 -4.62
N PRO A 469 21.37 20.33 -3.94
CA PRO A 469 22.44 19.47 -4.45
C PRO A 469 21.94 18.04 -4.77
N GLU A 470 22.74 17.27 -5.51
CA GLU A 470 22.46 15.83 -5.67
C GLU A 470 22.50 15.12 -4.32
N GLN A 471 21.61 14.15 -4.12
CA GLN A 471 21.66 13.27 -2.96
C GLN A 471 22.93 12.41 -3.03
N THR A 472 23.53 12.11 -1.88
CA THR A 472 24.66 11.17 -1.76
C THR A 472 24.20 9.91 -1.05
N PHE A 473 24.79 8.76 -1.40
CA PHE A 473 24.43 7.49 -0.78
C PHE A 473 24.76 7.50 0.73
N SER A 474 25.89 8.08 1.13
CA SER A 474 26.26 8.21 2.54
C SER A 474 25.26 9.03 3.36
N ASN A 475 24.76 10.16 2.81
CA ASN A 475 23.75 10.96 3.50
C ASN A 475 22.39 10.22 3.57
N ALA A 476 21.99 9.49 2.51
CA ALA A 476 20.79 8.68 2.57
C ALA A 476 20.90 7.56 3.63
N MET A 477 22.03 6.84 3.69
CA MET A 477 22.29 5.85 4.74
C MET A 477 22.23 6.47 6.15
N GLU A 478 22.81 7.65 6.36
CA GLU A 478 22.79 8.30 7.68
C GLU A 478 21.39 8.76 8.11
N LYS A 479 20.57 9.24 7.16
CA LYS A 479 19.30 9.93 7.48
C LYS A 479 18.06 9.06 7.35
N VAL A 480 18.14 7.96 6.62
CA VAL A 480 16.98 7.11 6.33
C VAL A 480 17.10 5.74 7.00
N HIS A 481 18.30 5.15 7.06
CA HIS A 481 18.43 3.80 7.60
C HIS A 481 18.09 3.75 9.08
N GLN A 482 17.26 2.77 9.47
CA GLN A 482 16.97 2.49 10.87
C GLN A 482 17.74 1.21 11.27
N PRO A 483 18.40 1.16 12.45
CA PRO A 483 19.17 -0.02 12.85
C PRO A 483 18.33 -1.30 13.06
N ILE A 484 17.01 -1.16 13.23
CA ILE A 484 16.10 -2.30 13.43
C ILE A 484 16.05 -3.23 12.20
N GLN A 485 16.35 -2.71 11.00
CA GLN A 485 16.42 -3.41 9.72
C GLN A 485 17.58 -4.43 9.67
N ASP A 486 18.63 -4.24 10.47
CA ASP A 486 19.80 -5.13 10.50
C ASP A 486 19.50 -6.47 11.18
N ASN A 487 18.37 -6.57 11.86
CA ASN A 487 17.85 -7.84 12.35
C ASN A 487 17.39 -8.70 11.19
N GLY A 488 17.38 -10.03 11.36
CA GLY A 488 16.91 -10.98 10.35
C GLY A 488 17.88 -12.12 10.07
N PRO A 489 17.39 -13.29 9.65
CA PRO A 489 18.22 -14.43 9.31
C PRO A 489 18.89 -14.26 7.94
N THR A 490 19.75 -15.20 7.56
CA THR A 490 20.33 -15.29 6.22
C THR A 490 20.02 -16.67 5.63
N MET A 491 19.42 -16.71 4.44
CA MET A 491 19.27 -17.95 3.68
C MET A 491 20.55 -18.26 2.92
N LEU A 492 21.01 -19.50 3.00
CA LEU A 492 22.13 -20.02 2.25
C LEU A 492 21.70 -21.21 1.39
N SER A 493 22.12 -21.22 0.13
CA SER A 493 22.01 -22.35 -0.78
C SER A 493 22.96 -22.16 -1.96
N LEU A 494 23.12 -23.19 -2.79
CA LEU A 494 23.61 -22.98 -4.16
C LEU A 494 22.54 -22.24 -4.99
N ALA A 495 22.91 -21.68 -6.15
CA ALA A 495 21.99 -20.96 -7.01
C ALA A 495 20.83 -21.86 -7.46
N CYS A 496 19.60 -21.40 -7.23
CA CYS A 496 18.34 -22.06 -7.56
C CYS A 496 18.15 -23.48 -6.97
N ASP A 497 19.01 -23.92 -6.04
CA ASP A 497 18.88 -25.21 -5.36
C ASP A 497 17.56 -25.26 -4.55
N ASN A 498 17.09 -26.43 -4.15
CA ASN A 498 15.96 -26.59 -3.24
C ASN A 498 16.39 -26.83 -1.79
N ASN A 499 17.69 -27.10 -1.55
CA ASN A 499 18.23 -27.22 -0.20
C ASN A 499 18.48 -25.83 0.40
N LYS A 500 17.68 -25.46 1.41
CA LYS A 500 17.71 -24.12 2.00
C LYS A 500 18.11 -24.17 3.46
N PHE A 501 19.27 -23.60 3.76
CA PHE A 501 19.78 -23.49 5.12
C PHE A 501 19.50 -22.07 5.61
N ILE A 502 18.94 -21.93 6.80
CA ILE A 502 18.66 -20.63 7.41
C ILE A 502 19.64 -20.45 8.55
N VAL A 503 20.46 -19.40 8.49
CA VAL A 503 21.38 -19.01 9.54
C VAL A 503 20.77 -17.84 10.30
N GLU A 504 20.40 -18.08 11.54
CA GLU A 504 19.90 -17.05 12.46
C GLU A 504 21.00 -16.01 12.74
N ARG A 505 20.63 -14.82 13.22
CA ARG A 505 21.57 -13.72 13.41
C ARG A 505 22.71 -14.07 14.37
N GLU A 506 22.46 -14.90 15.37
CA GLU A 506 23.44 -15.39 16.34
C GLU A 506 24.21 -16.64 15.88
N GLY A 507 23.89 -17.19 14.71
CA GLY A 507 24.61 -18.30 14.09
C GLY A 507 23.97 -19.67 14.22
N SER A 508 22.81 -19.79 14.88
CA SER A 508 22.01 -21.03 14.85
C SER A 508 21.60 -21.37 13.41
N ILE A 509 21.50 -22.67 13.10
CA ILE A 509 21.21 -23.13 11.73
C ILE A 509 19.96 -24.00 11.72
N GLN A 510 19.04 -23.70 10.80
CA GLN A 510 17.88 -24.52 10.50
C GLN A 510 18.00 -25.11 9.09
N PHE A 511 17.66 -26.40 8.94
CA PHE A 511 17.53 -27.08 7.66
C PHE A 511 16.40 -28.10 7.72
N ASN A 512 15.33 -27.89 6.96
CA ASN A 512 14.08 -28.65 7.11
C ASN A 512 13.61 -28.64 8.59
N ASP A 513 13.41 -29.81 9.19
CA ASP A 513 13.07 -29.95 10.60
C ASP A 513 14.31 -29.99 11.51
N PHE A 514 15.53 -30.15 10.98
CA PHE A 514 16.76 -30.14 11.76
C PHE A 514 17.10 -28.72 12.24
N PHE A 515 17.55 -28.61 13.49
CA PHE A 515 18.00 -27.34 14.07
C PHE A 515 19.24 -27.52 14.93
N MET A 516 20.25 -26.70 14.66
CA MET A 516 21.45 -26.56 15.48
C MET A 516 21.39 -25.21 16.19
N LYS A 517 21.21 -25.24 17.51
CA LYS A 517 21.29 -24.04 18.35
C LYS A 517 22.75 -23.75 18.68
N VAL A 518 23.16 -22.50 18.50
CA VAL A 518 24.52 -22.04 18.81
C VAL A 518 24.48 -21.10 20.02
N ARG A 519 25.38 -21.31 20.98
CA ARG A 519 25.65 -20.36 22.06
C ARG A 519 27.14 -20.06 22.12
N MET A 520 27.48 -18.79 21.97
CA MET A 520 28.84 -18.25 22.08
C MET A 520 28.87 -17.25 23.22
N GLY A 521 29.55 -17.54 24.31
CA GLY A 521 29.66 -16.64 25.46
C GLY A 521 28.31 -16.29 26.10
N ASN A 522 28.33 -15.20 26.88
CA ASN A 522 27.20 -14.73 27.69
C ASN A 522 26.77 -13.28 27.37
N THR A 523 27.47 -12.56 26.50
CA THR A 523 27.06 -11.22 26.05
C THR A 523 25.98 -11.28 24.98
N ASP A 524 25.25 -10.21 24.71
CA ASP A 524 24.34 -10.15 23.55
C ASP A 524 24.92 -9.35 22.37
N LYS A 525 26.11 -8.77 22.55
CA LYS A 525 26.79 -7.95 21.53
C LYS A 525 27.47 -8.85 20.52
N LEU A 526 26.99 -8.82 19.27
CA LEU A 526 27.63 -9.46 18.13
C LEU A 526 27.77 -8.48 16.98
N LYS A 527 28.72 -8.75 16.10
CA LYS A 527 28.88 -8.11 14.80
C LYS A 527 28.74 -9.19 13.72
N ARG A 528 27.87 -8.96 12.73
CA ARG A 528 27.72 -9.84 11.57
C ARG A 528 28.07 -9.10 10.29
N THR A 529 28.80 -9.75 9.41
CA THR A 529 29.21 -9.24 8.09
C THR A 529 29.19 -10.37 7.07
N LEU A 530 29.35 -10.07 5.79
CA LEU A 530 29.53 -11.07 4.74
C LEU A 530 31.01 -11.25 4.40
N TYR A 531 31.44 -12.50 4.17
CA TYR A 531 32.81 -12.78 3.73
C TYR A 531 33.10 -12.13 2.37
N LYS A 532 34.28 -11.50 2.24
CA LYS A 532 34.60 -10.62 1.10
C LYS A 532 33.52 -9.56 0.82
N ASP A 533 32.81 -9.14 1.86
CA ASP A 533 31.80 -8.07 1.90
C ASP A 533 30.49 -8.30 1.12
N TRP A 534 30.36 -9.35 0.31
CA TRP A 534 29.13 -9.59 -0.48
C TRP A 534 28.76 -11.07 -0.69
N LEU A 535 29.67 -12.02 -0.46
CA LEU A 535 29.37 -13.43 -0.67
C LEU A 535 28.33 -13.90 0.36
N PRO A 536 27.46 -14.87 0.02
CA PRO A 536 26.46 -15.42 0.94
C PRO A 536 27.14 -16.34 1.97
N ILE A 537 27.97 -15.74 2.81
CA ILE A 537 28.82 -16.38 3.80
C ILE A 537 28.82 -15.45 5.02
N PRO A 538 27.81 -15.55 5.91
CA PRO A 538 27.79 -14.77 7.14
C PRO A 538 29.01 -15.10 8.00
N VAL A 539 29.68 -14.05 8.46
CA VAL A 539 30.76 -14.07 9.44
C VAL A 539 30.26 -13.35 10.69
N ILE A 540 30.20 -14.06 11.80
CA ILE A 540 29.77 -13.52 13.10
C ILE A 540 30.99 -13.43 13.99
N GLU A 541 31.18 -12.28 14.63
CA GLU A 541 32.18 -12.03 15.65
C GLU A 541 31.48 -11.59 16.94
N LYS A 542 31.87 -12.19 18.06
CA LYS A 542 31.32 -11.88 19.38
C LYS A 542 32.42 -11.80 20.41
N ASP A 543 32.53 -10.65 21.07
CA ASP A 543 33.44 -10.45 22.20
C ASP A 543 32.70 -10.71 23.51
N ASP A 544 33.20 -11.66 24.28
CA ASP A 544 32.80 -11.92 25.66
C ASP A 544 33.99 -11.67 26.59
N ASN A 545 34.19 -10.39 26.93
CA ASN A 545 35.15 -9.94 27.92
C ASN A 545 36.60 -10.42 27.63
N GLY A 546 37.05 -10.39 26.38
CA GLY A 546 38.42 -10.77 25.98
C GLY A 546 38.53 -12.16 25.33
N VAL A 547 37.47 -12.97 25.39
CA VAL A 547 37.32 -14.17 24.54
C VAL A 547 36.50 -13.79 23.31
N ILE A 548 37.09 -13.92 22.13
CA ILE A 548 36.42 -13.66 20.86
C ILE A 548 35.96 -14.97 20.24
N TYR A 549 34.68 -15.04 19.93
CA TYR A 549 34.05 -16.13 19.20
C TYR A 549 33.82 -15.69 17.76
N PHE A 550 34.27 -16.52 16.82
CA PHE A 550 33.98 -16.36 15.40
C PHE A 550 33.12 -17.52 14.92
N SER A 551 32.15 -17.23 14.05
CA SER A 551 31.62 -18.23 13.13
C SER A 551 31.66 -17.75 11.69
N LYS A 552 31.76 -18.71 10.78
CA LYS A 552 31.66 -18.50 9.34
C LYS A 552 30.88 -19.66 8.74
N THR A 553 29.74 -19.34 8.12
CA THR A 553 28.82 -20.35 7.60
C THR A 553 28.64 -20.20 6.09
N PHE A 554 28.74 -21.28 5.32
CA PHE A 554 28.60 -21.26 3.87
C PHE A 554 28.02 -22.57 3.34
N VAL A 555 27.46 -22.53 2.12
CA VAL A 555 26.98 -23.73 1.43
C VAL A 555 27.88 -24.02 0.23
N ALA A 556 28.52 -25.19 0.24
CA ALA A 556 29.49 -25.61 -0.76
C ALA A 556 28.91 -26.67 -1.72
N PRO A 557 29.30 -26.63 -3.01
CA PRO A 557 29.01 -27.72 -3.93
C PRO A 557 29.83 -28.97 -3.57
N TYR A 558 29.15 -30.12 -3.46
CA TYR A 558 29.80 -31.40 -3.15
C TYR A 558 29.83 -32.35 -4.34
N ASN A 559 28.71 -32.46 -5.06
CA ASN A 559 28.58 -33.15 -6.35
C ASN A 559 27.35 -32.59 -7.10
N GLU A 560 27.04 -33.10 -8.30
CA GLU A 560 26.06 -32.48 -9.23
C GLU A 560 24.66 -32.18 -8.65
N LYS A 561 24.26 -32.87 -7.57
CA LYS A 561 22.93 -32.71 -6.96
C LYS A 561 22.94 -32.52 -5.43
N LYS A 562 24.11 -32.39 -4.79
CA LYS A 562 24.19 -32.29 -3.32
C LYS A 562 25.07 -31.12 -2.90
N SER A 563 24.67 -30.50 -1.79
CA SER A 563 25.36 -29.39 -1.16
C SER A 563 25.71 -29.74 0.28
N LEU A 564 26.73 -29.09 0.82
CA LEU A 564 27.09 -29.18 2.22
C LEU A 564 27.01 -27.79 2.85
N CYS A 565 26.23 -27.63 3.92
CA CYS A 565 26.33 -26.44 4.75
C CYS A 565 27.46 -26.65 5.76
N VAL A 566 28.46 -25.77 5.73
CA VAL A 566 29.64 -25.81 6.58
C VAL A 566 29.61 -24.61 7.50
N SER A 567 29.76 -24.85 8.80
CA SER A 567 29.87 -23.81 9.84
C SER A 567 31.18 -23.98 10.58
N GLU A 568 32.13 -23.09 10.32
CA GLU A 568 33.41 -23.02 11.03
C GLU A 568 33.24 -22.16 12.28
N PHE A 569 33.78 -22.61 13.41
CA PHE A 569 33.81 -21.87 14.67
C PHE A 569 35.25 -21.73 15.17
N GLU A 570 35.61 -20.55 15.67
CA GLU A 570 36.88 -20.29 16.32
C GLU A 570 36.67 -19.55 17.65
N ILE A 571 37.26 -20.07 18.73
CA ILE A 571 37.22 -19.46 20.07
C ILE A 571 38.63 -19.00 20.39
N LYS A 572 38.86 -17.69 20.43
CA LYS A 572 40.19 -17.10 20.57
C LYS A 572 40.29 -16.29 21.86
N ASN A 573 41.35 -16.51 22.63
CA ASN A 573 41.70 -15.64 23.75
C ASN A 573 42.66 -14.54 23.28
N ASN A 574 42.16 -13.29 23.24
CA ASN A 574 42.97 -12.12 22.90
C ASN A 574 43.51 -11.38 24.13
N ASP A 575 43.17 -11.82 25.34
CA ASP A 575 43.71 -11.25 26.57
C ASP A 575 45.14 -11.75 26.82
N VAL A 576 45.89 -10.99 27.61
CA VAL A 576 47.24 -11.36 28.09
C VAL A 576 47.19 -12.42 29.19
N LYS A 577 46.01 -12.67 29.76
CA LYS A 577 45.75 -13.71 30.77
C LYS A 577 44.97 -14.87 30.17
N GLU A 578 44.99 -16.01 30.86
CA GLU A 578 44.09 -17.12 30.56
C GLU A 578 42.64 -16.73 30.83
N MET A 579 41.74 -17.02 29.87
CA MET A 579 40.34 -16.64 29.94
C MET A 579 39.43 -17.85 29.79
N PHE A 580 38.29 -17.83 30.48
CA PHE A 580 37.35 -18.95 30.46
C PHE A 580 36.37 -18.82 29.29
N SER A 581 36.30 -19.86 28.45
CA SER A 581 35.31 -19.94 27.37
C SER A 581 34.00 -20.54 27.86
N ASP A 582 32.88 -20.02 27.33
CA ASP A 582 31.57 -20.67 27.34
C ASP A 582 31.05 -20.82 25.90
N PHE A 583 31.01 -22.05 25.38
CA PHE A 583 30.47 -22.34 24.05
C PHE A 583 29.67 -23.64 24.08
N SER A 584 28.54 -23.67 23.40
CA SER A 584 27.78 -24.91 23.23
C SER A 584 27.03 -24.97 21.91
N LEU A 585 26.96 -26.18 21.37
CA LEU A 585 26.05 -26.56 20.28
C LEU A 585 25.01 -27.54 20.83
N SER A 586 23.73 -27.28 20.54
CA SER A 586 22.63 -28.21 20.84
C SER A 586 21.95 -28.64 19.55
N PHE A 587 21.74 -29.94 19.38
CA PHE A 587 21.21 -30.50 18.15
C PHE A 587 19.80 -31.06 18.34
N TYR A 588 18.90 -30.64 17.47
CA TYR A 588 17.52 -31.07 17.43
C TYR A 588 17.24 -31.70 16.08
N SER A 589 16.73 -32.92 16.09
CA SER A 589 16.38 -33.66 14.89
C SER A 589 15.02 -33.22 14.32
N ASN A 590 14.17 -32.64 15.18
CA ASN A 590 12.91 -31.98 14.81
C ASN A 590 12.68 -30.73 15.68
N LYS A 591 12.82 -29.54 15.10
CA LYS A 591 12.61 -28.23 15.74
C LYS A 591 11.16 -28.04 16.19
N LYS A 592 10.18 -28.55 15.44
CA LYS A 592 8.75 -28.35 15.76
C LYS A 592 8.36 -29.05 17.06
N GLU A 593 8.94 -30.23 17.29
CA GLU A 593 8.70 -31.04 18.48
C GLU A 593 9.77 -30.84 19.57
N TRP A 594 10.80 -30.03 19.27
CA TRP A 594 12.03 -29.94 20.07
C TRP A 594 12.65 -31.31 20.37
N GLU A 595 12.50 -32.25 19.43
CA GLU A 595 13.06 -33.58 19.50
C GLU A 595 14.58 -33.50 19.36
N LYS A 596 15.29 -34.09 20.32
CA LYS A 596 16.75 -34.06 20.38
C LYS A 596 17.35 -35.01 19.36
N ALA A 597 18.51 -34.66 18.81
CA ALA A 597 19.29 -35.57 17.97
C ALA A 597 20.21 -36.46 18.81
N GLU A 598 20.56 -37.63 18.27
CA GLU A 598 21.52 -38.56 18.87
C GLU A 598 22.95 -38.14 18.51
N LEU A 599 23.85 -38.15 19.50
CA LEU A 599 25.28 -37.90 19.27
C LEU A 599 26.09 -39.18 19.41
N GLU A 600 26.86 -39.53 18.38
CA GLU A 600 27.78 -40.67 18.37
C GLU A 600 29.22 -40.18 18.16
N ASN A 601 30.09 -40.42 19.12
CA ASN A 601 31.51 -40.05 19.04
C ASN A 601 32.33 -41.18 18.43
N LYS A 602 33.07 -40.90 17.35
CA LYS A 602 33.95 -41.87 16.69
C LYS A 602 35.21 -41.14 16.18
N ASN A 603 36.38 -41.55 16.64
CA ASN A 603 37.68 -40.91 16.35
C ASN A 603 37.71 -39.42 16.78
N GLN A 604 38.04 -38.50 15.86
CA GLN A 604 38.05 -37.03 16.06
C GLN A 604 36.77 -36.36 15.52
N SER A 605 35.66 -37.11 15.40
CA SER A 605 34.40 -36.64 14.84
C SER A 605 33.21 -37.08 15.68
N ILE A 606 32.24 -36.17 15.82
CA ILE A 606 30.95 -36.44 16.46
C ILE A 606 29.87 -36.41 15.39
N PHE A 607 29.14 -37.51 15.26
CA PHE A 607 28.05 -37.67 14.30
C PHE A 607 26.73 -37.34 14.99
N VAL A 608 25.97 -36.43 14.38
CA VAL A 608 24.61 -36.06 14.78
C VAL A 608 23.64 -36.89 13.96
N LYS A 609 22.79 -37.69 14.61
CA LYS A 609 21.96 -38.70 13.96
C LYS A 609 20.48 -38.65 14.37
N LYS A 610 19.65 -39.24 13.51
CA LYS A 610 18.28 -39.68 13.81
C LYS A 610 18.02 -40.97 13.06
N ASP A 611 17.55 -42.01 13.75
CA ASP A 611 17.25 -43.32 13.16
C ASP A 611 18.39 -43.90 12.31
N GLY A 612 19.64 -43.72 12.75
CA GLY A 612 20.84 -44.17 12.05
C GLY A 612 21.27 -43.32 10.84
N LYS A 613 20.51 -42.28 10.46
CA LYS A 613 20.86 -41.34 9.38
C LYS A 613 21.68 -40.17 9.89
N ILE A 614 22.53 -39.59 9.05
CA ILE A 614 23.43 -38.49 9.42
C ILE A 614 22.73 -37.15 9.15
N LEU A 615 22.54 -36.37 10.21
CA LEU A 615 22.00 -35.01 10.14
C LEU A 615 23.11 -33.95 10.17
N GLY A 616 24.26 -34.27 10.77
CA GLY A 616 25.39 -33.36 10.85
C GLY A 616 26.64 -34.04 11.39
N ILE A 617 27.80 -33.44 11.15
CA ILE A 617 29.11 -33.98 11.57
C ILE A 617 29.93 -32.85 12.14
N CYS A 618 30.39 -33.02 13.37
CA CYS A 618 31.20 -32.05 14.08
C CYS A 618 32.64 -32.57 14.16
N LYS A 619 33.59 -31.85 13.54
CA LYS A 619 35.01 -32.17 13.49
C LYS A 619 35.81 -31.18 14.35
N THR A 620 36.78 -31.69 15.10
CA THR A 620 37.70 -30.87 15.89
C THR A 620 39.03 -31.57 16.10
N GLU A 621 40.12 -30.81 16.02
CA GLU A 621 41.46 -31.26 16.41
C GLU A 621 41.71 -31.05 17.92
N ASN A 622 40.80 -30.34 18.59
CA ASN A 622 40.89 -29.96 20.00
C ASN A 622 40.10 -30.93 20.89
N GLU A 623 40.60 -31.18 22.10
CA GLU A 623 39.85 -31.87 23.15
C GLU A 623 38.55 -31.12 23.48
N ILE A 624 37.42 -31.84 23.46
CA ILE A 624 36.09 -31.31 23.81
C ILE A 624 35.89 -31.47 25.32
N SER A 625 35.38 -30.42 26.00
CA SER A 625 35.15 -30.46 27.45
C SER A 625 34.07 -31.48 27.84
N GLU A 626 32.95 -31.51 27.12
CA GLU A 626 31.85 -32.43 27.39
C GLU A 626 31.01 -32.69 26.12
N VAL A 627 30.62 -33.96 25.93
CA VAL A 627 29.57 -34.38 24.98
C VAL A 627 28.50 -35.06 25.82
N ASN A 628 27.33 -34.43 25.99
CA ASN A 628 26.25 -34.96 26.81
C ASN A 628 24.95 -35.04 26.02
N GLY A 629 24.31 -36.22 25.97
CA GLY A 629 23.04 -36.41 25.24
C GLY A 629 23.08 -35.82 23.82
N GLU A 630 22.47 -34.64 23.68
CA GLU A 630 22.31 -33.85 22.46
C GLU A 630 23.24 -32.61 22.32
N ASN A 631 24.13 -32.35 23.27
CA ASN A 631 24.98 -31.15 23.30
C ASN A 631 26.48 -31.44 23.16
N ILE A 632 27.17 -30.54 22.48
CA ILE A 632 28.63 -30.40 22.49
C ILE A 632 28.96 -29.13 23.26
N VAL A 633 29.69 -29.24 24.36
CA VAL A 633 30.00 -28.11 25.25
C VAL A 633 31.52 -27.93 25.34
N ILE A 634 31.98 -26.71 25.10
CA ILE A 634 33.36 -26.27 25.33
C ILE A 634 33.31 -25.18 26.40
N LYS A 635 33.47 -25.60 27.65
CA LYS A 635 33.59 -24.74 28.82
C LYS A 635 34.93 -25.02 29.50
N ARG A 636 35.95 -24.24 29.15
CA ARG A 636 37.30 -24.42 29.70
C ARG A 636 38.16 -23.16 29.59
N PRO A 637 39.24 -23.05 30.38
CA PRO A 637 40.24 -22.01 30.21
C PRO A 637 40.94 -22.12 28.84
N ILE A 638 41.18 -20.98 28.20
CA ILE A 638 41.88 -20.83 26.93
C ILE A 638 43.16 -20.02 27.23
N PRO A 639 44.36 -20.57 27.00
CA PRO A 639 45.61 -19.83 27.26
C PRO A 639 45.70 -18.55 26.42
N SER A 640 46.44 -17.55 26.93
CA SER A 640 46.64 -16.27 26.22
C SER A 640 47.17 -16.50 24.79
N GLY A 641 46.56 -15.82 23.81
CA GLY A 641 46.96 -15.90 22.41
C GLY A 641 46.60 -17.22 21.69
N SER A 642 45.93 -18.16 22.37
CA SER A 642 45.54 -19.45 21.79
C SER A 642 44.11 -19.43 21.22
N SER A 643 43.83 -20.38 20.32
CA SER A 643 42.52 -20.53 19.66
C SER A 643 42.08 -21.99 19.61
N LEU A 644 40.79 -22.24 19.79
CA LEU A 644 40.15 -23.53 19.50
C LEU A 644 39.33 -23.44 18.23
N LYS A 645 39.30 -24.53 17.46
CA LYS A 645 38.57 -24.61 16.19
C LYS A 645 37.68 -25.84 16.15
N LEU A 646 36.49 -25.64 15.61
CA LEU A 646 35.45 -26.65 15.43
C LEU A 646 34.79 -26.42 14.07
N VAL A 647 34.48 -27.47 13.33
CA VAL A 647 33.72 -27.35 12.09
C VAL A 647 32.52 -28.28 12.13
N VAL A 648 31.34 -27.75 11.81
CA VAL A 648 30.11 -28.54 11.65
C VAL A 648 29.75 -28.60 10.16
N ILE A 649 29.52 -29.80 9.66
CA ILE A 649 29.09 -30.07 8.29
C ILE A 649 27.68 -30.67 8.35
N ILE A 650 26.72 -30.01 7.71
CA ILE A 650 25.32 -30.44 7.59
C ILE A 650 25.08 -30.83 6.13
N PRO A 651 24.96 -32.13 5.81
CA PRO A 651 24.73 -32.58 4.45
C PRO A 651 23.29 -32.35 4.01
N SER A 652 23.09 -31.95 2.75
CA SER A 652 21.74 -31.88 2.18
C SER A 652 21.09 -33.25 1.97
N ASP A 653 21.90 -34.31 1.86
CA ASP A 653 21.46 -35.70 1.77
C ASP A 653 21.77 -36.45 3.07
N ILE A 654 20.72 -36.81 3.81
CA ILE A 654 20.81 -37.55 5.06
C ILE A 654 21.31 -39.00 4.90
N ASN A 655 21.39 -39.49 3.65
CA ASN A 655 21.91 -40.83 3.34
C ASN A 655 23.41 -40.83 3.00
N ILE A 656 24.10 -39.70 3.18
CA ILE A 656 25.56 -39.63 3.02
C ILE A 656 26.24 -40.64 3.95
N LYS A 657 27.28 -41.32 3.46
CA LYS A 657 28.02 -42.32 4.24
C LYS A 657 29.10 -41.66 5.11
N VAL A 658 29.42 -42.28 6.24
CA VAL A 658 30.45 -41.80 7.17
C VAL A 658 31.80 -41.64 6.46
N GLU A 659 32.18 -42.63 5.65
CA GLU A 659 33.49 -42.65 4.98
C GLU A 659 33.62 -41.53 3.93
N GLU A 660 32.51 -41.14 3.31
CA GLU A 660 32.45 -40.05 2.33
C GLU A 660 32.68 -38.67 2.99
N VAL A 661 32.21 -38.49 4.23
CA VAL A 661 32.33 -37.22 4.94
C VAL A 661 33.65 -37.08 5.71
N GLU A 662 34.19 -38.18 6.22
CA GLU A 662 35.50 -38.18 6.89
C GLU A 662 36.62 -37.69 5.96
N GLN A 663 36.51 -37.91 4.64
CA GLN A 663 37.49 -37.48 3.64
C GLN A 663 37.37 -36.00 3.22
N ILE A 664 36.32 -35.31 3.66
CA ILE A 664 36.08 -33.91 3.29
C ILE A 664 37.12 -33.00 3.95
N LYS A 665 37.71 -32.13 3.14
CA LYS A 665 38.63 -31.08 3.59
C LYS A 665 37.93 -29.72 3.53
N GLU A 666 37.70 -29.14 4.69
CA GLU A 666 36.86 -27.96 4.90
C GLU A 666 37.43 -26.74 4.16
N LYS A 667 38.76 -26.56 4.21
CA LYS A 667 39.45 -25.48 3.51
C LYS A 667 39.24 -25.52 1.99
N GLU A 668 39.22 -26.71 1.39
CA GLU A 668 38.97 -26.86 -0.05
C GLU A 668 37.51 -26.50 -0.40
N LEU A 669 36.57 -26.66 0.53
CA LEU A 669 35.16 -26.30 0.30
C LEU A 669 34.94 -24.80 0.27
N LEU A 670 35.64 -24.02 1.11
CA LEU A 670 35.54 -22.56 1.08
C LEU A 670 36.03 -22.01 -0.25
N ASP A 671 37.21 -22.43 -0.70
CA ASP A 671 37.78 -22.00 -1.99
C ASP A 671 36.87 -22.39 -3.17
N LYS A 672 36.29 -23.60 -3.14
CA LYS A 672 35.29 -24.05 -4.12
C LYS A 672 34.03 -23.18 -4.09
N THR A 673 33.56 -22.76 -2.92
CA THR A 673 32.36 -21.92 -2.78
C THR A 673 32.59 -20.51 -3.32
N VAL A 674 33.75 -19.93 -3.01
CA VAL A 674 34.17 -18.63 -3.57
C VAL A 674 34.27 -18.72 -5.10
N GLY A 675 34.97 -19.73 -5.62
CA GLY A 675 35.11 -19.94 -7.06
C GLY A 675 33.76 -20.21 -7.75
N TYR A 676 32.84 -20.93 -7.10
CA TYR A 676 31.49 -21.17 -7.61
C TYR A 676 30.74 -19.86 -7.86
N TRP A 677 30.65 -18.97 -6.85
CA TRP A 677 29.95 -17.70 -7.00
C TRP A 677 30.65 -16.75 -7.96
N GLU A 678 31.98 -16.63 -7.89
CA GLU A 678 32.75 -15.78 -8.82
C GLU A 678 32.58 -16.24 -10.28
N ASN A 679 32.51 -17.55 -10.54
CA ASN A 679 32.28 -18.11 -11.88
C ASN A 679 30.86 -17.86 -12.40
N LEU A 680 29.83 -17.93 -11.53
CA LEU A 680 28.46 -17.62 -11.95
C LEU A 680 28.32 -16.17 -12.46
N PHE A 681 29.07 -15.23 -11.88
CA PHE A 681 29.12 -13.83 -12.31
C PHE A 681 30.01 -13.58 -13.54
N ALA A 682 30.59 -14.61 -14.16
CA ALA A 682 31.52 -14.42 -15.27
C ALA A 682 30.90 -13.62 -16.43
N ASN A 683 29.64 -13.91 -16.75
CA ASN A 683 28.90 -13.37 -17.90
C ASN A 683 27.83 -12.34 -17.54
N SER A 684 27.60 -12.06 -16.24
CA SER A 684 26.65 -11.03 -15.82
C SER A 684 27.21 -9.62 -16.04
N THR A 685 26.33 -8.63 -15.99
CA THR A 685 26.70 -7.22 -15.99
C THR A 685 27.54 -6.90 -14.75
N LYS A 686 28.74 -6.36 -14.96
CA LYS A 686 29.66 -5.97 -13.89
C LYS A 686 29.67 -4.46 -13.76
N ILE A 687 29.31 -3.97 -12.59
CA ILE A 687 29.34 -2.55 -12.23
C ILE A 687 30.45 -2.37 -11.21
N ASP A 688 31.29 -1.37 -11.42
CA ASP A 688 32.31 -0.95 -10.45
C ASP A 688 32.23 0.56 -10.26
N ILE A 689 32.06 0.99 -9.02
CA ILE A 689 31.73 2.37 -8.63
C ILE A 689 32.49 2.77 -7.36
N PRO A 690 32.75 4.07 -7.15
CA PRO A 690 33.47 4.56 -5.98
C PRO A 690 32.56 4.66 -4.75
N GLU A 691 31.72 3.64 -4.53
CA GLU A 691 30.76 3.51 -3.44
C GLU A 691 30.72 2.03 -2.99
N PRO A 692 31.63 1.59 -2.09
CA PRO A 692 31.86 0.17 -1.81
C PRO A 692 30.63 -0.59 -1.30
N LEU A 693 29.88 -0.01 -0.37
CA LEU A 693 28.68 -0.65 0.17
C LEU A 693 27.63 -0.88 -0.93
N LEU A 694 27.34 0.14 -1.74
CA LEU A 694 26.38 0.01 -2.84
C LEU A 694 26.84 -1.01 -3.88
N ASN A 695 28.14 -1.04 -4.21
CA ASN A 695 28.71 -2.05 -5.11
C ASN A 695 28.48 -3.48 -4.58
N ASN A 696 28.61 -3.67 -3.26
CA ASN A 696 28.35 -4.96 -2.61
C ASN A 696 26.85 -5.29 -2.57
N VAL A 697 25.97 -4.31 -2.32
CA VAL A 697 24.51 -4.49 -2.37
C VAL A 697 24.06 -4.92 -3.78
N ILE A 698 24.62 -4.34 -4.84
CA ILE A 698 24.31 -4.73 -6.24
C ILE A 698 24.69 -6.18 -6.53
N LYS A 699 25.83 -6.65 -6.00
CA LYS A 699 26.27 -8.05 -6.17
C LYS A 699 25.43 -9.00 -5.32
N ALA A 700 25.26 -8.70 -4.04
CA ALA A 700 24.47 -9.50 -3.11
C ALA A 700 23.01 -9.62 -3.56
N SER A 701 22.43 -8.57 -4.13
CA SER A 701 21.06 -8.59 -4.68
C SER A 701 20.84 -9.69 -5.73
N GLN A 702 21.78 -9.86 -6.66
CA GLN A 702 21.71 -10.93 -7.66
C GLN A 702 21.84 -12.32 -7.02
N VAL A 703 22.72 -12.46 -6.02
CA VAL A 703 22.86 -13.70 -5.24
C VAL A 703 21.57 -14.03 -4.48
N HIS A 704 20.96 -13.03 -3.85
CA HIS A 704 19.72 -13.18 -3.09
C HIS A 704 18.57 -13.66 -3.95
N CYS A 705 18.43 -13.17 -5.19
CA CYS A 705 17.47 -13.70 -6.15
C CYS A 705 17.74 -15.17 -6.52
N LEU A 706 19.00 -15.53 -6.77
CA LEU A 706 19.39 -16.92 -7.08
C LEU A 706 19.15 -17.87 -5.91
N ILE A 707 19.44 -17.45 -4.68
CA ILE A 707 19.23 -18.24 -3.47
C ILE A 707 17.75 -18.34 -3.11
N ALA A 708 16.96 -17.27 -3.29
CA ALA A 708 15.52 -17.33 -3.03
C ALA A 708 14.78 -18.23 -4.01
N ALA A 709 15.23 -18.35 -5.27
CA ALA A 709 14.59 -19.19 -6.28
C ALA A 709 14.68 -20.71 -5.98
N ARG A 710 13.82 -21.49 -6.65
CA ARG A 710 13.76 -22.96 -6.57
C ARG A 710 13.79 -23.59 -7.96
N SER A 711 14.39 -24.76 -8.09
CA SER A 711 14.36 -25.55 -9.32
C SER A 711 13.12 -26.46 -9.31
N GLU A 712 12.32 -26.39 -10.37
CA GLU A 712 11.15 -27.24 -10.60
C GLU A 712 11.28 -27.95 -11.95
N GLY A 713 11.88 -29.15 -11.95
CA GLY A 713 12.24 -29.84 -13.19
C GLY A 713 13.27 -29.03 -13.98
N ASP A 714 12.94 -28.67 -15.22
CA ASP A 714 13.78 -27.82 -16.08
C ASP A 714 13.58 -26.32 -15.84
N TRP A 715 12.61 -25.94 -15.01
CA TRP A 715 12.23 -24.54 -14.78
C TRP A 715 12.79 -23.99 -13.47
N ILE A 716 12.76 -22.66 -13.35
CA ILE A 716 13.15 -21.95 -12.14
C ILE A 716 11.93 -21.19 -11.64
N ALA A 717 11.44 -21.54 -10.45
CA ALA A 717 10.41 -20.79 -9.74
C ALA A 717 11.05 -19.58 -9.03
N PRO A 718 10.79 -18.34 -9.48
CA PRO A 718 11.37 -17.13 -8.88
C PRO A 718 10.58 -16.71 -7.63
N TRP A 719 10.89 -17.31 -6.48
CA TRP A 719 10.23 -16.96 -5.22
C TRP A 719 10.50 -15.51 -4.85
N ILE A 720 9.47 -14.86 -4.31
CA ILE A 720 9.47 -13.42 -4.01
C ILE A 720 10.01 -13.07 -2.62
N ALA A 721 10.36 -14.09 -1.83
CA ALA A 721 11.13 -13.93 -0.60
C ALA A 721 11.90 -15.20 -0.24
N SER A 722 12.81 -15.11 0.75
CA SER A 722 13.46 -16.29 1.35
C SER A 722 12.61 -17.00 2.42
N MET A 723 11.33 -16.67 2.54
CA MET A 723 10.41 -17.38 3.44
C MET A 723 9.18 -17.90 2.69
N SER A 724 8.04 -18.03 3.35
CA SER A 724 6.82 -18.70 2.88
C SER A 724 6.20 -18.18 1.57
N TYR A 725 6.81 -17.21 0.89
CA TYR A 725 6.25 -16.52 -0.26
C TYR A 725 6.80 -17.11 -1.55
N GLY A 726 5.95 -17.86 -2.25
CA GLY A 726 6.28 -18.52 -3.52
C GLY A 726 6.41 -17.55 -4.71
N PRO A 727 6.43 -18.07 -5.95
CA PRO A 727 6.57 -17.27 -7.16
C PRO A 727 5.23 -16.63 -7.59
N LEU A 728 4.72 -15.67 -6.81
CA LEU A 728 3.44 -15.02 -7.13
C LEU A 728 3.51 -14.25 -8.45
N GLU A 729 2.55 -14.46 -9.35
CA GLU A 729 2.55 -13.82 -10.68
C GLU A 729 2.47 -12.29 -10.64
N SER A 730 1.92 -11.71 -9.57
CA SER A 730 1.81 -10.25 -9.41
C SER A 730 3.10 -9.60 -8.92
N GLU A 731 4.12 -10.37 -8.55
CA GLU A 731 5.33 -9.83 -7.91
C GLU A 731 6.63 -10.37 -8.50
N ALA A 732 6.66 -11.64 -8.91
CA ALA A 732 7.87 -12.29 -9.36
C ALA A 732 8.47 -11.69 -10.64
N HIS A 733 7.68 -10.96 -11.42
CA HIS A 733 8.13 -10.36 -12.66
C HIS A 733 9.14 -9.22 -12.47
N SER A 734 9.17 -8.56 -11.31
CA SER A 734 10.25 -7.62 -10.97
C SER A 734 11.60 -8.33 -10.89
N ILE A 735 11.65 -9.52 -10.29
CA ILE A 735 12.85 -10.37 -10.18
C ILE A 735 13.30 -10.83 -11.55
N VAL A 736 12.39 -11.40 -12.32
CA VAL A 736 12.68 -11.93 -13.66
C VAL A 736 13.24 -10.82 -14.53
N TYR A 737 12.62 -9.64 -14.55
CA TYR A 737 13.09 -8.50 -15.35
C TYR A 737 14.41 -7.92 -14.85
N GLY A 738 14.54 -7.69 -13.53
CA GLY A 738 15.76 -7.15 -12.94
C GLY A 738 16.98 -8.05 -13.14
N MET A 739 16.82 -9.36 -12.99
CA MET A 739 17.87 -10.35 -13.27
C MET A 739 18.22 -10.40 -14.76
N ASP A 740 17.23 -10.30 -15.64
CA ASP A 740 17.43 -10.30 -17.10
C ASP A 740 18.29 -9.11 -17.55
N LEU A 741 17.98 -7.92 -17.02
CA LEU A 741 18.74 -6.69 -17.25
C LEU A 741 20.17 -6.73 -16.73
N MET A 742 20.47 -7.62 -15.78
CA MET A 742 21.80 -7.87 -15.24
C MET A 742 22.53 -9.01 -15.96
N GLY A 743 21.98 -9.53 -17.06
CA GLY A 743 22.59 -10.56 -17.91
C GLY A 743 22.28 -11.99 -17.49
N TRP A 744 21.34 -12.22 -16.57
CA TRP A 744 20.91 -13.56 -16.16
C TRP A 744 19.82 -14.13 -17.07
N HIS A 745 20.00 -14.05 -18.39
CA HIS A 745 19.01 -14.42 -19.38
C HIS A 745 18.49 -15.85 -19.24
N GLU A 746 19.34 -16.80 -18.86
CA GLU A 746 18.93 -18.20 -18.67
C GLU A 746 18.03 -18.38 -17.44
N PHE A 747 18.31 -17.67 -16.34
CA PHE A 747 17.44 -17.64 -15.18
C PHE A 747 16.07 -17.08 -15.57
N SER A 748 16.06 -15.93 -16.23
CA SER A 748 14.83 -15.25 -16.63
C SER A 748 14.03 -16.06 -17.64
N ARG A 749 14.67 -16.66 -18.64
CA ARG A 749 14.04 -17.57 -19.61
C ARG A 749 13.34 -18.73 -18.91
N LYS A 750 14.03 -19.45 -18.02
CA LYS A 750 13.47 -20.59 -17.27
C LYS A 750 12.35 -20.19 -16.32
N SER A 751 12.42 -19.00 -15.73
CA SER A 751 11.32 -18.46 -14.92
C SER A 751 10.12 -18.01 -15.75
N LEU A 752 10.33 -17.51 -16.96
CA LEU A 752 9.23 -17.22 -17.88
C LEU A 752 8.57 -18.51 -18.38
N GLU A 753 9.36 -19.54 -18.69
CA GLU A 753 8.86 -20.87 -19.04
C GLU A 753 8.09 -21.53 -17.89
N TYR A 754 8.51 -21.31 -16.63
CA TYR A 754 7.74 -21.69 -15.45
C TYR A 754 6.33 -21.09 -15.49
N PHE A 755 6.20 -19.78 -15.71
CA PHE A 755 4.88 -19.13 -15.73
C PHE A 755 4.05 -19.52 -16.96
N ILE A 756 4.66 -19.71 -18.13
CA ILE A 756 3.97 -20.23 -19.31
C ILE A 756 3.38 -21.62 -19.00
N SER A 757 4.09 -22.47 -18.25
CA SER A 757 3.56 -23.79 -17.87
C SER A 757 2.39 -23.73 -16.88
N LYS A 758 2.15 -22.58 -16.25
CA LYS A 758 1.00 -22.32 -15.37
C LYS A 758 -0.19 -21.68 -16.08
N TYR A 759 -0.15 -21.53 -17.41
CA TYR A 759 -1.34 -21.11 -18.15
C TYR A 759 -2.40 -22.20 -18.06
N ASN A 760 -3.58 -21.84 -17.59
CA ASN A 760 -4.71 -22.76 -17.55
C ASN A 760 -5.32 -22.97 -18.94
N GLU A 761 -6.36 -23.79 -19.04
CA GLU A 761 -7.06 -24.08 -20.30
C GLU A 761 -7.80 -22.85 -20.89
N ALA A 762 -8.26 -21.93 -20.04
CA ALA A 762 -8.98 -20.72 -20.46
C ALA A 762 -8.07 -19.67 -21.13
N GLY A 763 -6.76 -19.70 -20.84
CA GLY A 763 -5.79 -18.80 -21.48
C GLY A 763 -5.32 -17.68 -20.58
N TYR A 764 -5.22 -17.89 -19.28
CA TYR A 764 -4.62 -16.92 -18.37
C TYR A 764 -3.70 -17.58 -17.35
N LEU A 765 -2.89 -16.76 -16.70
CA LEU A 765 -1.93 -17.15 -15.67
C LEU A 765 -2.55 -16.97 -14.28
N THR A 766 -2.39 -17.97 -13.41
CA THR A 766 -2.60 -17.84 -11.98
C THR A 766 -1.71 -18.83 -11.22
N THR A 767 -1.08 -18.36 -10.14
CA THR A 767 -0.40 -19.20 -9.14
C THR A 767 -1.20 -19.33 -7.84
N GLY A 768 -2.44 -18.82 -7.84
CA GLY A 768 -3.33 -18.85 -6.67
C GLY A 768 -3.49 -17.51 -5.95
N TYR A 769 -2.98 -16.40 -6.50
CA TYR A 769 -3.06 -15.08 -5.86
C TYR A 769 -3.94 -14.07 -6.59
N THR A 770 -3.66 -13.68 -7.84
CA THR A 770 -4.47 -12.73 -8.62
C THR A 770 -4.48 -13.04 -10.12
N LEU A 771 -5.36 -12.39 -10.89
CA LEU A 771 -5.28 -12.38 -12.35
C LEU A 771 -4.41 -11.25 -12.92
N MET A 772 -4.10 -10.22 -12.12
CA MET A 772 -3.32 -9.06 -12.55
C MET A 772 -1.98 -9.46 -13.17
N GLY A 773 -1.29 -10.43 -12.57
CA GLY A 773 0.03 -10.84 -13.04
C GLY A 773 0.05 -11.39 -14.46
N THR A 774 -1.10 -11.77 -15.03
CA THR A 774 -1.19 -12.16 -16.45
C THR A 774 -0.70 -11.04 -17.38
N GLY A 775 -1.14 -9.79 -17.17
CA GLY A 775 -0.72 -8.66 -18.00
C GLY A 775 0.77 -8.32 -17.82
N TRP A 776 1.23 -8.32 -16.57
CA TRP A 776 2.64 -8.05 -16.24
C TRP A 776 3.57 -9.16 -16.77
N HIS A 777 3.14 -10.42 -16.72
CA HIS A 777 3.86 -11.53 -17.30
C HIS A 777 4.13 -11.33 -18.80
N LEU A 778 3.07 -11.00 -19.56
CA LEU A 778 3.19 -10.73 -21.00
C LEU A 778 4.12 -9.55 -21.30
N TRP A 779 4.06 -8.50 -20.49
CA TRP A 779 4.99 -7.37 -20.61
C TRP A 779 6.44 -7.83 -20.40
N THR A 780 6.70 -8.62 -19.36
CA THR A 780 8.05 -9.13 -19.02
C THR A 780 8.60 -10.07 -20.09
N LEU A 781 7.75 -10.93 -20.67
CA LEU A 781 8.11 -11.78 -21.82
C LEU A 781 8.57 -10.94 -23.02
N ALA A 782 7.88 -9.83 -23.28
CA ALA A 782 8.25 -8.92 -24.36
C ALA A 782 9.56 -8.19 -24.09
N GLU A 783 9.81 -7.76 -22.85
CA GLU A 783 11.10 -7.17 -22.47
C GLU A 783 12.25 -8.18 -22.63
N HIS A 784 12.05 -9.43 -22.19
CA HIS A 784 13.02 -10.50 -22.35
C HIS A 784 13.39 -10.73 -23.81
N TYR A 785 12.39 -10.83 -24.69
CA TYR A 785 12.64 -11.00 -26.11
C TYR A 785 13.38 -9.80 -26.73
N ARG A 786 13.11 -8.58 -26.29
CA ARG A 786 13.83 -7.40 -26.80
C ARG A 786 15.32 -7.42 -26.44
N LEU A 787 15.67 -7.97 -25.27
CA LEU A 787 17.06 -8.14 -24.84
C LEU A 787 17.76 -9.29 -25.56
N THR A 788 17.10 -10.45 -25.71
CA THR A 788 17.74 -11.68 -26.20
C THR A 788 17.61 -11.91 -27.71
N ARG A 789 16.54 -11.37 -28.32
CA ARG A 789 16.14 -11.60 -29.71
C ARG A 789 16.05 -13.08 -30.10
N ASP A 790 15.76 -13.97 -29.14
CA ASP A 790 15.63 -15.40 -29.37
C ASP A 790 14.34 -15.74 -30.14
N LYS A 791 14.46 -15.75 -31.48
CA LYS A 791 13.35 -16.05 -32.40
C LYS A 791 12.87 -17.50 -32.29
N GLU A 792 13.73 -18.44 -31.95
CA GLU A 792 13.36 -19.85 -31.82
C GLU A 792 12.48 -20.05 -30.58
N TRP A 793 12.88 -19.45 -29.45
CA TRP A 793 12.08 -19.44 -28.23
C TRP A 793 10.74 -18.74 -28.43
N LEU A 794 10.71 -17.57 -29.08
CA LEU A 794 9.45 -16.89 -29.37
C LEU A 794 8.54 -17.73 -30.27
N THR A 795 9.10 -18.37 -31.32
CA THR A 795 8.33 -19.25 -32.22
C THR A 795 7.74 -20.44 -31.48
N LYS A 796 8.51 -21.05 -30.55
CA LYS A 796 8.06 -22.18 -29.72
C LYS A 796 6.82 -21.82 -28.89
N TYR A 797 6.76 -20.61 -28.32
CA TYR A 797 5.68 -20.20 -27.41
C TYR A 797 4.60 -19.32 -28.04
N ALA A 798 4.77 -18.87 -29.29
CA ALA A 798 3.88 -17.91 -29.95
C ALA A 798 2.39 -18.27 -29.86
N LYS A 799 2.04 -19.56 -30.00
CA LYS A 799 0.66 -20.03 -29.90
C LYS A 799 0.06 -19.83 -28.50
N GLU A 800 0.81 -20.16 -27.45
CA GLU A 800 0.34 -19.98 -26.07
C GLU A 800 0.21 -18.49 -25.72
N LEU A 801 1.18 -17.67 -26.14
CA LEU A 801 1.13 -16.21 -25.93
C LEU A 801 -0.07 -15.57 -26.66
N SER A 802 -0.33 -16.02 -27.89
CA SER A 802 -1.48 -15.63 -28.70
C SER A 802 -2.81 -15.97 -28.01
N ARG A 803 -2.91 -17.14 -27.36
CA ARG A 803 -4.10 -17.56 -26.60
C ARG A 803 -4.38 -16.63 -25.40
N VAL A 804 -3.34 -16.20 -24.68
CA VAL A 804 -3.50 -15.25 -23.57
C VAL A 804 -3.93 -13.86 -24.07
N CYS A 805 -3.38 -13.41 -25.20
CA CYS A 805 -3.80 -12.16 -25.83
C CYS A 805 -5.28 -12.20 -26.26
N ASP A 806 -5.72 -13.33 -26.83
CA ASP A 806 -7.13 -13.54 -27.18
C ASP A 806 -8.03 -13.52 -25.94
N TRP A 807 -7.58 -14.12 -24.82
CA TRP A 807 -8.31 -14.08 -23.56
C TRP A 807 -8.48 -12.64 -23.03
N ILE A 808 -7.42 -11.82 -23.00
CA ILE A 808 -7.49 -10.41 -22.59
C ILE A 808 -8.52 -9.65 -23.44
N MET A 809 -8.48 -9.82 -24.76
CA MET A 809 -9.42 -9.16 -25.67
C MET A 809 -10.86 -9.64 -25.43
N ALA A 810 -11.08 -10.92 -25.15
CA ALA A 810 -12.40 -11.46 -24.82
C ALA A 810 -12.93 -10.91 -23.49
N GLN A 811 -12.07 -10.73 -22.49
CA GLN A 811 -12.45 -10.07 -21.23
C GLN A 811 -12.88 -8.62 -21.46
N CYS A 812 -12.14 -7.87 -22.28
CA CYS A 812 -12.48 -6.48 -22.63
C CYS A 812 -13.83 -6.38 -23.37
N GLU A 813 -14.24 -7.41 -24.11
CA GLU A 813 -15.54 -7.43 -24.79
C GLU A 813 -16.70 -7.47 -23.80
N LYS A 814 -16.55 -8.13 -22.64
CA LYS A 814 -17.62 -8.29 -21.64
C LYS A 814 -18.12 -6.96 -21.07
N THR A 815 -17.28 -5.93 -21.08
CA THR A 815 -17.63 -4.60 -20.55
C THR A 815 -18.20 -3.66 -21.62
N LYS A 816 -18.24 -4.05 -22.91
CA LYS A 816 -18.72 -3.19 -24.01
C LYS A 816 -20.24 -3.04 -24.03
N LYS A 817 -20.76 -2.30 -23.05
CA LYS A 817 -22.18 -1.95 -22.90
C LYS A 817 -22.44 -0.51 -23.34
N VAL A 818 -23.52 -0.32 -24.09
CA VAL A 818 -23.99 1.00 -24.52
C VAL A 818 -25.36 1.24 -23.90
N GLU A 819 -25.58 2.43 -23.38
CA GLU A 819 -26.86 2.86 -22.81
C GLU A 819 -27.89 3.15 -23.91
N ILE A 820 -29.16 3.33 -23.53
CA ILE A 820 -30.28 3.55 -24.48
C ILE A 820 -30.09 4.82 -25.33
N ASN A 821 -29.41 5.82 -24.78
CA ASN A 821 -29.04 7.07 -25.45
C ASN A 821 -27.82 6.93 -26.39
N ARG A 822 -27.31 5.71 -26.59
CA ARG A 822 -26.11 5.35 -27.39
C ARG A 822 -24.78 5.81 -26.80
N GLU A 823 -24.76 6.24 -25.54
CA GLU A 823 -23.51 6.54 -24.84
C GLU A 823 -22.86 5.26 -24.30
N LYS A 824 -21.53 5.18 -24.37
CA LYS A 824 -20.77 4.07 -23.80
C LYS A 824 -20.72 4.24 -22.28
N VAL A 825 -20.92 3.15 -21.53
CA VAL A 825 -20.71 3.17 -20.08
C VAL A 825 -19.24 3.49 -19.76
N PRO A 826 -18.92 4.07 -18.58
CA PRO A 826 -17.55 4.44 -18.23
C PRO A 826 -16.54 3.28 -18.37
N GLU A 827 -16.91 2.07 -17.95
CA GLU A 827 -16.10 0.85 -18.02
C GLU A 827 -16.00 0.20 -19.41
N TYR A 828 -16.67 0.74 -20.44
CA TYR A 828 -16.73 0.11 -21.76
C TYR A 828 -15.34 -0.20 -22.32
N GLY A 829 -15.06 -1.46 -22.63
CA GLY A 829 -13.80 -1.90 -23.23
C GLY A 829 -12.64 -2.06 -22.25
N LEU A 830 -12.86 -1.89 -20.94
CA LEU A 830 -11.89 -2.25 -19.91
C LEU A 830 -11.93 -3.76 -19.62
N MET A 831 -10.85 -4.29 -19.04
CA MET A 831 -10.92 -5.58 -18.36
C MET A 831 -11.93 -5.51 -17.21
N PRO A 832 -12.71 -6.57 -16.93
CA PRO A 832 -13.63 -6.63 -15.79
C PRO A 832 -12.95 -6.27 -14.45
N PRO A 833 -13.72 -5.88 -13.42
CA PRO A 833 -13.15 -5.49 -12.15
C PRO A 833 -12.50 -6.70 -11.48
N GLY A 834 -11.42 -6.49 -10.74
CA GLY A 834 -10.68 -7.57 -10.11
C GLY A 834 -9.82 -7.10 -8.94
N VAL A 835 -9.02 -8.02 -8.41
CA VAL A 835 -8.12 -7.79 -7.28
C VAL A 835 -6.70 -7.50 -7.77
N GLY A 836 -6.04 -6.50 -7.18
CA GLY A 836 -4.68 -6.11 -7.53
C GLY A 836 -3.59 -6.73 -6.68
N ALA A 837 -3.83 -6.86 -5.37
CA ALA A 837 -2.89 -7.40 -4.39
C ALA A 837 -3.68 -7.89 -3.18
N ASP A 838 -3.25 -7.65 -1.94
CA ASP A 838 -3.87 -8.22 -0.74
C ASP A 838 -5.34 -7.81 -0.58
N TRP A 839 -5.68 -6.56 -0.87
CA TRP A 839 -7.02 -6.03 -0.70
C TRP A 839 -7.99 -6.66 -1.69
N ASN A 840 -8.81 -7.58 -1.16
CA ASN A 840 -9.71 -8.44 -1.92
C ASN A 840 -10.88 -7.72 -2.63
N ARG A 841 -10.92 -6.39 -2.62
CA ARG A 841 -11.95 -5.58 -3.29
C ARG A 841 -11.79 -5.58 -4.81
N PHE A 842 -12.83 -6.02 -5.51
CA PHE A 842 -13.00 -5.93 -6.96
C PHE A 842 -13.17 -4.47 -7.36
N ALA A 843 -12.28 -3.99 -8.23
CA ALA A 843 -12.34 -2.65 -8.79
C ALA A 843 -11.68 -2.57 -10.17
N TYR A 844 -12.06 -1.57 -10.95
CA TYR A 844 -11.37 -1.20 -12.20
C TYR A 844 -10.15 -0.33 -11.87
N ARG A 845 -9.04 -0.95 -11.46
CA ARG A 845 -7.81 -0.23 -11.08
C ARG A 845 -6.97 0.13 -12.30
N PHE A 846 -6.63 1.40 -12.45
CA PHE A 846 -5.94 1.87 -13.67
C PHE A 846 -4.54 1.26 -13.84
N ALA A 847 -3.77 1.08 -12.74
CA ALA A 847 -2.48 0.40 -12.81
C ALA A 847 -2.58 -1.02 -13.40
N ILE A 848 -3.61 -1.79 -13.01
CA ILE A 848 -3.85 -3.15 -13.51
C ILE A 848 -4.22 -3.12 -14.99
N GLN A 849 -5.16 -2.24 -15.38
CA GLN A 849 -5.57 -2.08 -16.78
C GLN A 849 -4.37 -1.74 -17.66
N GLY A 850 -3.47 -0.87 -17.17
CA GLY A 850 -2.22 -0.53 -17.83
C GLY A 850 -1.34 -1.74 -18.11
N HIS A 851 -1.19 -2.67 -17.16
CA HIS A 851 -0.38 -3.88 -17.34
C HIS A 851 -0.96 -4.81 -18.43
N PHE A 852 -2.28 -5.00 -18.46
CA PHE A 852 -2.93 -5.76 -19.54
C PHE A 852 -2.70 -5.11 -20.92
N CYS A 853 -2.82 -3.79 -21.00
CA CYS A 853 -2.57 -3.04 -22.24
C CYS A 853 -1.11 -3.13 -22.69
N ALA A 854 -0.16 -2.93 -21.77
CA ALA A 854 1.27 -2.97 -22.06
C ALA A 854 1.73 -4.38 -22.45
N GLY A 855 1.22 -5.41 -21.78
CA GLY A 855 1.47 -6.81 -22.12
C GLY A 855 0.94 -7.17 -23.50
N LEU A 856 -0.32 -6.82 -23.80
CA LEU A 856 -0.95 -7.07 -25.10
C LEU A 856 -0.19 -6.37 -26.24
N ASN A 857 0.20 -5.11 -26.06
CA ASN A 857 1.01 -4.37 -27.03
C ASN A 857 2.42 -4.97 -27.19
N GLY A 858 3.05 -5.34 -26.08
CA GLY A 858 4.39 -5.93 -26.05
C GLY A 858 4.46 -7.22 -26.86
N ILE A 859 3.55 -8.15 -26.58
CA ILE A 859 3.47 -9.43 -27.28
C ILE A 859 3.11 -9.24 -28.76
N GLY A 860 2.11 -8.41 -29.06
CA GLY A 860 1.76 -8.08 -30.45
C GLY A 860 2.95 -7.52 -31.23
N SER A 861 3.78 -6.69 -30.60
CA SER A 861 4.97 -6.11 -31.21
C SER A 861 6.05 -7.14 -31.51
N ILE A 862 6.41 -8.01 -30.55
CA ILE A 862 7.48 -9.00 -30.77
C ILE A 862 7.06 -10.11 -31.74
N LEU A 863 5.77 -10.45 -31.78
CA LEU A 863 5.23 -11.45 -32.71
C LEU A 863 5.37 -11.04 -34.18
N LYS A 864 5.53 -9.73 -34.47
CA LYS A 864 5.87 -9.26 -35.82
C LYS A 864 7.24 -9.74 -36.29
N ASP A 865 8.21 -9.87 -35.40
CA ASP A 865 9.59 -10.23 -35.74
C ASP A 865 9.72 -11.67 -36.28
N ILE A 866 8.69 -12.49 -36.06
CA ILE A 866 8.52 -13.86 -36.59
C ILE A 866 7.34 -13.99 -37.58
N ASN A 867 6.75 -12.87 -38.02
CA ASN A 867 5.61 -12.82 -38.93
C ASN A 867 4.38 -13.64 -38.46
N TYR A 868 4.08 -13.63 -37.16
CA TYR A 868 2.92 -14.38 -36.64
C TYR A 868 1.60 -13.72 -37.12
N PRO A 869 0.63 -14.47 -37.67
CA PRO A 869 -0.52 -13.89 -38.39
C PRO A 869 -1.40 -12.91 -37.60
N TRP A 870 -1.48 -13.06 -36.27
CA TRP A 870 -2.36 -12.27 -35.41
C TRP A 870 -1.65 -11.10 -34.70
N ALA A 871 -0.38 -10.83 -35.01
CA ALA A 871 0.39 -9.78 -34.34
C ALA A 871 -0.30 -8.39 -34.39
N ASP A 872 -0.79 -7.97 -35.56
CA ASP A 872 -1.48 -6.68 -35.73
C ASP A 872 -2.81 -6.61 -34.98
N LYS A 873 -3.53 -7.74 -34.86
CA LYS A 873 -4.79 -7.83 -34.09
C LYS A 873 -4.55 -7.45 -32.62
N TYR A 874 -3.45 -7.92 -32.03
CA TYR A 874 -3.12 -7.65 -30.63
C TYR A 874 -2.67 -6.20 -30.41
N ILE A 875 -1.90 -5.64 -31.34
CA ILE A 875 -1.53 -4.21 -31.30
C ILE A 875 -2.78 -3.33 -31.40
N GLU A 876 -3.73 -3.66 -32.27
CA GLU A 876 -5.01 -2.94 -32.37
C GLU A 876 -5.85 -3.11 -31.10
N GLY A 877 -5.93 -4.33 -30.55
CA GLY A 877 -6.61 -4.61 -29.29
C GLY A 877 -6.05 -3.77 -28.13
N ALA A 878 -4.72 -3.65 -28.04
CA ALA A 878 -4.08 -2.80 -27.05
C ALA A 878 -4.37 -1.30 -27.27
N ARG A 879 -4.43 -0.85 -28.52
CA ARG A 879 -4.82 0.53 -28.86
C ARG A 879 -6.24 0.85 -28.41
N GLU A 880 -7.19 -0.07 -28.61
CA GLU A 880 -8.58 0.10 -28.18
C GLU A 880 -8.73 0.04 -26.64
N LEU A 881 -7.97 -0.84 -25.98
CA LEU A 881 -7.91 -0.87 -24.51
C LEU A 881 -7.30 0.43 -23.95
N ASN A 882 -6.22 0.95 -24.54
CA ASN A 882 -5.62 2.23 -24.15
C ASN A 882 -6.65 3.37 -24.23
N LYS A 883 -7.36 3.51 -25.35
CA LYS A 883 -8.45 4.50 -25.49
C LYS A 883 -9.53 4.34 -24.41
N SER A 884 -9.88 3.10 -24.08
CA SER A 884 -10.88 2.81 -23.04
C SER A 884 -10.38 3.21 -21.65
N ILE A 885 -9.10 2.96 -21.34
CA ILE A 885 -8.43 3.37 -20.10
C ILE A 885 -8.45 4.89 -19.96
N LEU A 886 -7.97 5.62 -20.98
CA LEU A 886 -7.90 7.09 -20.93
C LEU A 886 -9.29 7.71 -20.78
N ARG A 887 -10.29 7.21 -21.52
CA ARG A 887 -11.68 7.70 -21.38
C ARG A 887 -12.23 7.47 -19.97
N ALA A 888 -11.99 6.30 -19.38
CA ALA A 888 -12.44 5.99 -18.03
C ALA A 888 -11.68 6.81 -16.97
N PHE A 889 -10.37 7.00 -17.17
CA PHE A 889 -9.53 7.85 -16.33
C PHE A 889 -10.01 9.30 -16.34
N ASP A 890 -10.25 9.87 -17.52
CA ASP A 890 -10.76 11.23 -17.66
C ASP A 890 -12.17 11.37 -17.06
N TRP A 891 -13.07 10.43 -17.34
CA TRP A 891 -14.43 10.45 -16.77
C TRP A 891 -14.42 10.51 -15.24
N ASN A 892 -13.51 9.75 -14.60
CA ASN A 892 -13.38 9.75 -13.15
C ASN A 892 -12.65 11.00 -12.64
N LYS A 893 -11.56 11.41 -13.30
CA LYS A 893 -10.79 12.63 -13.00
C LYS A 893 -11.65 13.89 -12.98
N GLU A 894 -12.60 14.02 -13.92
CA GLU A 894 -13.54 15.14 -13.99
C GLU A 894 -14.48 15.26 -12.78
N ARG A 895 -14.66 14.17 -12.02
CA ARG A 895 -15.61 14.05 -10.90
C ARG A 895 -14.92 13.98 -9.54
N THR A 896 -13.62 13.68 -9.52
CA THR A 896 -12.79 13.68 -8.31
C THR A 896 -12.35 15.11 -7.97
N PRO A 897 -12.35 15.52 -6.69
CA PRO A 897 -11.84 16.82 -6.29
C PRO A 897 -10.38 17.07 -6.70
N VAL A 898 -10.06 18.32 -7.02
CA VAL A 898 -8.68 18.79 -7.18
C VAL A 898 -7.84 18.52 -5.92
N LEU A 899 -6.53 18.37 -6.09
CA LEU A 899 -5.59 18.03 -5.01
C LEU A 899 -4.68 19.21 -4.66
N PRO A 900 -4.41 19.48 -3.37
CA PRO A 900 -3.58 20.59 -2.95
C PRO A 900 -2.07 20.30 -3.11
N LEU A 901 -1.30 21.33 -3.41
CA LEU A 901 0.17 21.34 -3.33
C LEU A 901 0.65 22.30 -2.25
N SER A 902 1.85 22.05 -1.74
CA SER A 902 2.47 22.85 -0.67
C SER A 902 2.76 24.30 -1.06
N ASN A 903 2.81 24.60 -2.36
CA ASN A 903 2.95 25.96 -2.91
C ASN A 903 1.62 26.74 -2.97
N GLY A 904 0.52 26.20 -2.45
CA GLY A 904 -0.80 26.83 -2.45
C GLY A 904 -1.62 26.65 -3.74
N GLN A 905 -1.11 25.93 -4.74
CA GLN A 905 -1.87 25.59 -5.93
C GLN A 905 -2.67 24.30 -5.74
N TRP A 906 -3.73 24.15 -6.53
CA TRP A 906 -4.50 22.92 -6.63
C TRP A 906 -4.43 22.37 -8.06
N ILE A 907 -4.16 21.09 -8.18
CA ILE A 907 -3.98 20.38 -9.45
C ILE A 907 -5.16 19.46 -9.75
N LEU A 908 -5.30 19.06 -11.01
CA LEU A 908 -6.28 18.02 -11.35
C LEU A 908 -5.88 16.68 -10.72
N PRO A 909 -6.86 15.89 -10.23
CA PRO A 909 -6.57 14.65 -9.54
C PRO A 909 -6.19 13.52 -10.48
N TYR A 910 -5.75 12.42 -9.89
CA TYR A 910 -5.43 11.17 -10.57
C TYR A 910 -5.98 9.99 -9.75
N PRO A 911 -7.29 9.77 -9.76
CA PRO A 911 -7.91 8.76 -8.91
C PRO A 911 -7.42 7.33 -9.27
N PRO A 912 -7.24 6.44 -8.28
CA PRO A 912 -6.61 5.13 -8.49
C PRO A 912 -7.48 4.11 -9.23
N ASN A 913 -8.80 4.29 -9.19
CA ASN A 913 -9.76 3.38 -9.82
C ASN A 913 -11.05 4.13 -10.20
N LEU A 914 -11.78 3.56 -11.17
CA LEU A 914 -13.07 4.07 -11.64
C LEU A 914 -14.13 3.97 -10.54
N TYR A 915 -15.04 4.96 -10.48
CA TYR A 915 -16.13 5.11 -9.50
C TYR A 915 -15.70 5.54 -8.09
N THR A 916 -14.49 6.08 -7.96
CA THR A 916 -13.95 6.60 -6.70
C THR A 916 -13.70 8.11 -6.84
N PHE A 917 -14.55 8.93 -6.22
CA PHE A 917 -14.46 10.40 -6.27
C PHE A 917 -13.69 11.00 -5.09
N GLY A 918 -12.49 10.46 -4.83
CA GLY A 918 -11.57 10.84 -3.76
C GLY A 918 -10.32 9.95 -3.78
N THR A 919 -9.52 10.01 -2.72
CA THR A 919 -8.46 9.00 -2.49
C THR A 919 -9.07 7.69 -1.97
N SER A 920 -8.39 6.55 -2.09
CA SER A 920 -8.95 5.27 -1.60
C SER A 920 -9.15 5.28 -0.08
N GLY A 921 -8.25 5.92 0.67
CA GLY A 921 -8.36 6.06 2.13
C GLY A 921 -9.59 6.85 2.57
N GLU A 922 -9.94 7.91 1.82
CA GLU A 922 -11.15 8.70 2.05
C GLU A 922 -12.45 7.94 1.77
N MET A 923 -12.46 7.16 0.68
CA MET A 923 -13.67 6.50 0.19
C MET A 923 -13.90 5.13 0.84
N PHE A 924 -12.83 4.49 1.31
CA PHE A 924 -12.86 3.16 1.92
C PHE A 924 -12.08 3.14 3.25
N PRO A 925 -12.47 3.99 4.23
CA PRO A 925 -11.77 4.08 5.50
C PRO A 925 -11.85 2.75 6.26
N GLY A 926 -10.72 2.31 6.82
CA GLY A 926 -10.62 1.06 7.61
C GLY A 926 -10.70 -0.23 6.80
N GLU A 927 -10.77 -0.19 5.47
CA GLU A 927 -10.58 -1.37 4.62
C GLU A 927 -9.11 -1.76 4.45
N ASP A 928 -8.83 -3.02 4.11
CA ASP A 928 -7.48 -3.62 4.09
C ASP A 928 -6.73 -3.38 5.40
N ALA A 929 -7.47 -3.57 6.50
CA ALA A 929 -7.03 -3.27 7.85
C ALA A 929 -6.58 -1.81 8.06
N GLY A 930 -7.05 -0.87 7.25
CA GLY A 930 -6.66 0.55 7.31
C GLY A 930 -5.57 0.94 6.32
N ARG A 931 -5.15 0.04 5.42
CA ARG A 931 -4.18 0.31 4.35
C ARG A 931 -4.81 0.66 3.00
N SER A 932 -6.11 0.93 2.91
CA SER A 932 -6.75 1.22 1.62
C SER A 932 -6.08 2.37 0.83
N TRP A 933 -5.54 3.38 1.52
CA TRP A 933 -4.76 4.49 0.94
C TRP A 933 -3.46 4.05 0.25
N ALA A 934 -2.87 2.91 0.64
CA ALA A 934 -1.63 2.39 0.06
C ALA A 934 -1.76 2.20 -1.45
N TYR A 935 -2.97 1.86 -1.92
CA TYR A 935 -3.25 1.64 -3.33
C TYR A 935 -3.23 2.92 -4.18
N ASP A 936 -3.26 4.10 -3.58
CA ASP A 936 -3.04 5.37 -4.28
C ASP A 936 -1.55 5.61 -4.60
N VAL A 937 -0.64 5.13 -3.73
CA VAL A 937 0.80 5.38 -3.84
C VAL A 937 1.59 4.18 -4.37
N GLU A 938 1.19 2.94 -4.06
CA GLU A 938 1.90 1.72 -4.48
C GLU A 938 1.36 1.15 -5.79
N LEU A 939 0.05 1.17 -5.98
CA LEU A 939 -0.66 0.64 -7.15
C LEU A 939 -1.57 1.67 -7.83
N GLY A 940 -1.17 2.95 -7.75
CA GLY A 940 -1.92 4.08 -8.29
C GLY A 940 -1.67 4.36 -9.78
N PRO A 941 -2.29 5.41 -10.35
CA PRO A 941 -2.22 5.72 -11.79
C PRO A 941 -0.83 6.15 -12.26
N HIS A 942 0.11 6.43 -11.36
CA HIS A 942 1.50 6.70 -11.72
C HIS A 942 2.15 5.53 -12.51
N HIS A 943 1.64 4.30 -12.37
CA HIS A 943 2.04 3.15 -13.20
C HIS A 943 1.71 3.33 -14.69
N LEU A 944 0.71 4.14 -15.05
CA LEU A 944 0.33 4.37 -16.44
C LEU A 944 1.45 5.04 -17.26
N ILE A 945 2.37 5.76 -16.60
CA ILE A 945 3.48 6.46 -17.25
C ILE A 945 4.53 5.47 -17.76
N PRO A 946 5.20 4.65 -16.91
CA PRO A 946 6.20 3.68 -17.36
C PRO A 946 5.61 2.56 -18.24
N LEU A 947 4.30 2.33 -18.19
CA LEU A 947 3.60 1.38 -19.07
C LEU A 947 3.25 1.97 -20.45
N GLY A 948 3.54 3.25 -20.69
CA GLY A 948 3.34 3.92 -21.97
C GLY A 948 1.88 4.27 -22.28
N ILE A 949 1.02 4.37 -21.26
CA ILE A 949 -0.38 4.79 -21.41
C ILE A 949 -0.49 6.32 -21.30
N LEU A 950 0.18 6.92 -20.32
CA LEU A 950 0.34 8.37 -20.19
C LEU A 950 1.71 8.80 -20.70
N ASP A 951 1.77 9.88 -21.46
CA ASP A 951 3.04 10.50 -21.86
C ASP A 951 3.74 11.06 -20.60
N PRO A 952 5.01 10.71 -20.33
CA PRO A 952 5.77 11.24 -19.20
C PRO A 952 5.88 12.78 -19.17
N TYR A 953 5.68 13.47 -20.30
CA TYR A 953 5.70 14.93 -20.37
C TYR A 953 4.30 15.57 -20.41
N SER A 954 3.23 14.77 -20.28
CA SER A 954 1.86 15.29 -20.20
C SER A 954 1.59 16.07 -18.90
N GLN A 955 0.57 16.91 -18.92
CA GLN A 955 0.14 17.62 -17.71
C GLN A 955 -0.39 16.67 -16.63
N ASP A 956 -1.04 15.56 -17.01
CA ASP A 956 -1.47 14.54 -16.06
C ASP A 956 -0.26 13.88 -15.36
N ALA A 957 0.81 13.58 -16.11
CA ALA A 957 2.05 13.09 -15.52
C ALA A 957 2.70 14.11 -14.57
N GLU A 958 2.75 15.40 -14.94
CA GLU A 958 3.25 16.46 -14.06
C GLU A 958 2.43 16.57 -12.76
N ASN A 959 1.10 16.52 -12.87
CA ASN A 959 0.20 16.55 -11.71
C ASN A 959 0.46 15.38 -10.76
N ILE A 960 0.57 14.16 -11.30
CA ILE A 960 0.90 12.95 -10.53
C ILE A 960 2.24 13.13 -9.81
N ILE A 961 3.29 13.52 -10.54
CA ILE A 961 4.64 13.67 -10.00
C ILE A 961 4.69 14.68 -8.85
N GLN A 962 4.09 15.86 -9.04
CA GLN A 962 4.11 16.94 -8.04
C GLN A 962 3.41 16.52 -6.75
N HIS A 963 2.23 15.90 -6.83
CA HIS A 963 1.48 15.50 -5.64
C HIS A 963 2.04 14.23 -4.98
N MET A 964 2.64 13.30 -5.73
CA MET A 964 3.38 12.18 -5.11
C MET A 964 4.51 12.71 -4.21
N GLU A 965 5.21 13.75 -4.63
CA GLU A 965 6.29 14.41 -3.87
C GLU A 965 5.78 15.25 -2.69
N ASP A 966 4.74 16.04 -2.92
CA ASP A 966 4.21 16.96 -1.91
C ASP A 966 3.36 16.28 -0.84
N TYR A 967 2.75 15.14 -1.17
CA TYR A 967 1.81 14.46 -0.30
C TYR A 967 2.21 13.00 -0.03
N TRP A 968 2.15 12.12 -1.03
CA TRP A 968 2.22 10.67 -0.77
C TRP A 968 3.57 10.18 -0.24
N PHE A 969 4.69 10.80 -0.62
CA PHE A 969 6.01 10.45 -0.08
C PHE A 969 6.26 10.99 1.32
N LEU A 970 5.43 11.92 1.77
CA LEU A 970 5.49 12.49 3.12
C LEU A 970 4.44 11.89 4.05
N HIS A 971 3.35 11.37 3.48
CA HIS A 971 2.28 10.71 4.19
C HIS A 971 2.68 9.29 4.65
N SER A 972 2.31 8.96 5.88
CA SER A 972 2.51 7.64 6.47
C SER A 972 1.40 7.39 7.48
N ASP A 973 0.65 6.31 7.33
CA ASP A 973 -0.26 5.88 8.41
C ASP A 973 0.41 4.93 9.39
N TYR A 974 -0.11 4.94 10.61
CA TYR A 974 0.33 4.16 11.77
C TYR A 974 0.15 2.64 11.66
N TRP A 975 -0.07 2.08 10.46
CA TRP A 975 -0.34 0.65 10.28
C TRP A 975 0.77 -0.26 10.88
N PHE A 976 2.03 0.19 10.84
CA PHE A 976 3.16 -0.52 11.47
C PHE A 976 3.51 -0.04 12.89
N ALA A 977 2.77 0.93 13.45
CA ALA A 977 3.07 1.53 14.74
C ALA A 977 2.53 0.71 15.93
N PHE A 978 2.83 -0.59 15.96
CA PHE A 978 2.68 -1.40 17.19
C PHE A 978 3.51 -0.83 18.36
N SER A 979 4.45 0.09 18.08
CA SER A 979 5.32 0.83 18.99
C SER A 979 4.90 2.29 19.26
N GLY A 980 3.79 2.79 18.71
CA GLY A 980 3.28 4.15 18.96
C GLY A 980 3.82 5.27 18.03
N GLU A 981 4.94 5.05 17.34
CA GLU A 981 5.46 5.93 16.27
C GLU A 981 6.12 5.05 15.20
N GLY A 982 5.61 5.03 13.96
CA GLY A 982 6.22 4.24 12.86
C GLY A 982 7.63 4.74 12.51
N ASP A 983 8.43 3.94 11.77
CA ASP A 983 9.84 4.26 11.44
C ASP A 983 10.05 5.61 10.71
N TYR A 984 9.00 6.13 10.06
CA TYR A 984 9.01 7.36 9.26
C TYR A 984 7.71 8.16 9.48
N PRO A 985 7.53 8.78 10.65
CA PRO A 985 6.28 9.47 10.96
C PRO A 985 6.08 10.70 10.04
N GLU A 986 4.84 10.98 9.68
CA GLU A 986 4.48 12.03 8.70
C GLU A 986 5.06 13.40 9.07
N GLU A 987 5.03 13.77 10.35
CA GLU A 987 5.63 15.02 10.82
C GLU A 987 7.15 15.06 10.57
N GLY A 988 7.84 13.95 10.82
CA GLY A 988 9.27 13.80 10.53
C GLY A 988 9.56 13.93 9.03
N ASN A 989 8.75 13.26 8.20
CA ASN A 989 8.87 13.31 6.74
C ASN A 989 8.74 14.74 6.21
N LYS A 990 7.73 15.48 6.70
CA LYS A 990 7.46 16.88 6.32
C LYS A 990 8.57 17.85 6.76
N ARG A 991 9.27 17.57 7.86
CA ARG A 991 10.41 18.39 8.31
C ARG A 991 11.66 18.21 7.46
N THR A 992 11.87 17.02 6.88
CA THR A 992 13.09 16.71 6.10
C THR A 992 12.79 16.05 4.74
N PRO A 993 11.97 16.67 3.87
CA PRO A 993 11.43 16.03 2.66
C PRO A 993 12.50 15.65 1.62
N PHE A 994 13.69 16.25 1.67
CA PHE A 994 14.80 15.83 0.80
C PHE A 994 15.33 14.42 1.15
N ASN A 995 15.44 14.11 2.45
CA ASN A 995 15.98 12.82 2.91
C ASN A 995 14.88 11.78 3.07
N LEU A 996 13.70 12.19 3.54
CA LEU A 996 12.59 11.29 3.81
C LEU A 996 11.50 11.30 2.72
N GLY A 997 11.69 12.04 1.63
CA GLY A 997 10.83 11.99 0.44
C GLY A 997 11.42 11.15 -0.69
N GLY A 998 10.64 10.93 -1.74
CA GLY A 998 11.07 10.26 -2.97
C GLY A 998 10.82 8.76 -3.02
N PHE A 999 10.18 8.22 -1.98
CA PHE A 999 9.78 6.82 -1.85
C PHE A 999 8.51 6.72 -1.01
N SER A 1000 7.66 5.72 -1.29
CA SER A 1000 6.44 5.45 -0.53
C SER A 1000 6.74 4.89 0.86
N LYS A 1001 5.80 5.06 1.80
CA LYS A 1001 5.99 4.71 3.21
C LYS A 1001 5.41 3.34 3.61
N ILE A 1002 5.48 2.36 2.71
CA ILE A 1002 5.06 0.97 2.96
C ILE A 1002 6.03 -0.01 2.26
N GLN A 1003 5.95 -0.14 0.92
CA GLN A 1003 6.84 -0.91 0.04
C GLN A 1003 7.37 0.01 -1.08
N PRO A 1004 8.54 0.64 -0.88
CA PRO A 1004 9.14 1.61 -1.79
C PRO A 1004 9.19 1.18 -3.26
N TYR A 1005 9.39 -0.11 -3.57
CA TYR A 1005 9.60 -0.55 -4.95
C TYR A 1005 8.34 -0.97 -5.71
N TYR A 1006 7.17 -1.04 -5.05
CA TYR A 1006 5.90 -1.06 -5.79
C TYR A 1006 5.66 0.27 -6.53
N THR A 1007 6.13 1.38 -5.94
CA THR A 1007 5.97 2.72 -6.51
C THR A 1007 6.92 2.95 -7.68
N ARG A 1008 6.37 3.26 -8.86
CA ARG A 1008 7.14 3.35 -10.12
C ARG A 1008 7.62 4.77 -10.48
N MET A 1009 7.89 5.59 -9.48
CA MET A 1009 8.25 7.00 -9.70
C MET A 1009 9.69 7.22 -10.14
N ALA A 1010 10.64 6.41 -9.67
CA ALA A 1010 12.03 6.52 -10.11
C ALA A 1010 12.15 6.36 -11.64
N GLU A 1011 11.43 5.41 -12.23
CA GLU A 1011 11.40 5.22 -13.67
C GLU A 1011 10.78 6.39 -14.42
N THR A 1012 9.77 7.04 -13.84
CA THR A 1012 9.16 8.23 -14.42
C THR A 1012 10.15 9.40 -14.44
N TYR A 1013 10.91 9.63 -13.36
CA TYR A 1013 12.00 10.61 -13.36
C TYR A 1013 13.05 10.27 -14.41
N ALA A 1014 13.40 8.98 -14.53
CA ALA A 1014 14.32 8.54 -15.57
C ALA A 1014 13.79 8.86 -16.97
N MET A 1015 12.52 8.59 -17.27
CA MET A 1015 11.90 8.88 -18.59
C MET A 1015 11.88 10.39 -18.92
N ARG A 1016 11.77 11.23 -17.91
CA ARG A 1016 11.79 12.70 -18.01
C ARG A 1016 13.20 13.32 -17.97
N ASP A 1017 14.22 12.47 -17.84
CA ASP A 1017 15.61 12.91 -17.67
C ASP A 1017 15.83 13.80 -16.42
N GLU A 1018 15.01 13.60 -15.37
CA GLU A 1018 15.11 14.34 -14.11
C GLU A 1018 16.18 13.73 -13.18
N VAL A 1019 17.44 14.12 -13.41
CA VAL A 1019 18.60 13.49 -12.77
C VAL A 1019 18.59 13.57 -11.24
N LYS A 1020 18.34 14.75 -10.66
CA LYS A 1020 18.37 14.92 -9.19
C LYS A 1020 17.22 14.15 -8.50
N PRO A 1021 15.95 14.25 -8.94
CA PRO A 1021 14.88 13.42 -8.40
C PRO A 1021 15.13 11.93 -8.54
N PHE A 1022 15.64 11.46 -9.68
CA PHE A 1022 16.00 10.05 -9.87
C PHE A 1022 17.03 9.58 -8.84
N ILE A 1023 18.17 10.28 -8.71
CA ILE A 1023 19.24 9.93 -7.78
C ILE A 1023 18.71 9.94 -6.33
N ARG A 1024 17.91 10.93 -5.97
CA ARG A 1024 17.31 11.04 -4.63
C ARG A 1024 16.39 9.85 -4.31
N SER A 1025 15.46 9.54 -5.20
CA SER A 1025 14.54 8.40 -5.02
C SER A 1025 15.29 7.08 -4.94
N TYR A 1026 16.27 6.85 -5.82
CA TYR A 1026 17.09 5.64 -5.81
C TYR A 1026 17.87 5.50 -4.50
N PHE A 1027 18.56 6.55 -4.04
CA PHE A 1027 19.35 6.49 -2.81
C PHE A 1027 18.52 6.44 -1.53
N ASN A 1028 17.37 7.11 -1.47
CA ASN A 1028 16.55 7.11 -0.25
C ASN A 1028 15.81 5.78 -0.05
N ALA A 1029 15.39 5.09 -1.12
CA ALA A 1029 14.65 3.84 -1.00
C ALA A 1029 15.51 2.67 -0.47
N ILE A 1030 16.79 2.61 -0.84
CA ILE A 1030 17.71 1.53 -0.42
C ILE A 1030 17.82 1.39 1.11
N PRO A 1031 18.30 2.40 1.86
CA PRO A 1031 18.48 2.31 3.31
C PRO A 1031 17.20 2.03 4.09
N SER A 1032 16.03 2.38 3.53
CA SER A 1032 14.77 2.20 4.24
C SER A 1032 14.40 0.74 4.51
N LEU A 1033 14.90 -0.18 3.67
CA LEU A 1033 14.63 -1.61 3.72
C LEU A 1033 15.89 -2.48 3.84
N LEU A 1034 17.07 -1.91 3.62
CA LEU A 1034 18.34 -2.65 3.60
C LEU A 1034 18.73 -3.16 4.99
N ASN A 1035 18.95 -4.46 5.10
CA ASN A 1035 19.72 -5.06 6.18
C ASN A 1035 21.22 -4.96 5.82
N THR A 1036 22.00 -4.22 6.60
CA THR A 1036 23.42 -3.96 6.31
C THR A 1036 24.34 -5.13 6.69
N GLU A 1037 23.88 -6.06 7.53
CA GLU A 1037 24.65 -7.24 7.96
C GLU A 1037 24.64 -8.37 6.91
N ASN A 1038 23.57 -8.51 6.13
CA ASN A 1038 23.41 -9.55 5.11
C ASN A 1038 23.08 -9.01 3.70
N LEU A 1039 22.96 -7.69 3.53
CA LEU A 1039 22.71 -6.98 2.27
C LEU A 1039 21.41 -7.38 1.56
N SER A 1040 20.42 -7.89 2.28
CA SER A 1040 19.08 -8.20 1.76
C SER A 1040 18.09 -7.07 2.04
N PHE A 1041 16.98 -7.06 1.32
CA PHE A 1041 15.88 -6.11 1.53
C PHE A 1041 14.74 -6.76 2.32
N TRP A 1042 14.17 -6.00 3.25
CA TRP A 1042 12.89 -6.33 3.90
C TRP A 1042 11.70 -6.01 2.99
N GLU A 1043 10.56 -6.64 3.26
CA GLU A 1043 9.29 -6.29 2.63
C GLU A 1043 8.76 -4.95 3.11
N HIS A 1044 8.70 -4.78 4.43
CA HIS A 1044 8.23 -3.55 5.07
C HIS A 1044 9.32 -2.99 5.99
N PHE A 1045 9.08 -1.77 6.46
CA PHE A 1045 9.93 -1.17 7.48
C PHE A 1045 9.85 -1.95 8.81
N HIS A 1046 10.70 -1.56 9.77
CA HIS A 1046 10.73 -2.13 11.10
C HIS A 1046 11.00 -3.65 11.15
N ASN A 1047 11.64 -4.23 10.13
CA ASN A 1047 11.87 -5.69 10.01
C ASN A 1047 10.61 -6.58 10.00
N ILE A 1048 9.47 -6.03 9.57
CA ILE A 1048 8.19 -6.73 9.51
C ILE A 1048 7.96 -7.29 8.10
N GLY A 1049 7.15 -8.35 8.02
CA GLY A 1049 6.80 -9.02 6.77
C GLY A 1049 7.87 -10.02 6.34
N ALA A 1050 8.07 -10.14 5.04
CA ALA A 1050 9.04 -11.06 4.47
C ALA A 1050 10.48 -10.51 4.52
N TRP A 1051 11.43 -11.36 4.94
CA TRP A 1051 12.86 -11.07 4.84
C TRP A 1051 13.44 -11.58 3.51
N ASN A 1052 14.48 -10.89 3.04
CA ASN A 1052 14.99 -11.02 1.69
C ASN A 1052 13.85 -11.01 0.65
N LYS A 1053 13.02 -9.97 0.70
CA LYS A 1053 11.90 -9.74 -0.22
C LYS A 1053 12.49 -9.42 -1.60
N THR A 1054 12.63 -10.46 -2.43
CA THR A 1054 13.28 -10.36 -3.73
C THR A 1054 12.46 -9.56 -4.74
N HIS A 1055 11.17 -9.32 -4.50
CA HIS A 1055 10.41 -8.34 -5.27
C HIS A 1055 11.06 -6.95 -5.24
N GLU A 1056 11.41 -6.46 -4.05
CA GLU A 1056 12.09 -5.17 -3.86
C GLU A 1056 13.47 -5.21 -4.53
N THR A 1057 14.20 -6.30 -4.35
CA THR A 1057 15.51 -6.54 -4.99
C THR A 1057 15.42 -6.48 -6.52
N GLY A 1058 14.38 -7.08 -7.13
CA GLY A 1058 14.18 -7.09 -8.57
C GLY A 1058 14.05 -5.68 -9.14
N TRP A 1059 13.20 -4.85 -8.54
CA TRP A 1059 13.04 -3.46 -8.95
C TRP A 1059 14.27 -2.59 -8.62
N PHE A 1060 14.96 -2.85 -7.51
CA PHE A 1060 16.26 -2.24 -7.23
C PHE A 1060 17.27 -2.51 -8.37
N LEU A 1061 17.35 -3.73 -8.88
CA LEU A 1061 18.22 -4.06 -10.01
C LEU A 1061 17.78 -3.34 -11.30
N VAL A 1062 16.48 -3.23 -11.57
CA VAL A 1062 15.96 -2.46 -12.72
C VAL A 1062 16.37 -0.98 -12.62
N GLN A 1063 16.17 -0.36 -11.46
CA GLN A 1063 16.53 1.04 -11.24
C GLN A 1063 18.06 1.24 -11.28
N THR A 1064 18.82 0.30 -10.73
CA THR A 1064 20.30 0.27 -10.84
C THR A 1064 20.71 0.22 -12.30
N ARG A 1065 20.12 -0.68 -13.10
CA ARG A 1065 20.40 -0.75 -14.54
C ARG A 1065 20.11 0.58 -15.22
N LYS A 1066 18.96 1.23 -14.93
CA LYS A 1066 18.59 2.54 -15.48
C LYS A 1066 19.55 3.67 -15.09
N MET A 1067 20.18 3.62 -13.92
CA MET A 1067 21.18 4.61 -13.49
C MET A 1067 22.36 4.67 -14.47
N PHE A 1068 22.78 3.51 -14.97
CA PHE A 1068 23.96 3.38 -15.82
C PHE A 1068 23.63 3.30 -17.31
N ILE A 1069 22.53 2.66 -17.68
CA ILE A 1069 22.19 2.42 -19.07
C ILE A 1069 20.66 2.49 -19.25
N ARG A 1070 20.21 3.21 -20.27
CA ARG A 1070 18.78 3.30 -20.62
C ARG A 1070 18.58 3.29 -22.13
N GLU A 1071 17.61 2.52 -22.57
CA GLU A 1071 17.15 2.46 -23.95
C GLU A 1071 15.96 3.42 -24.14
N ASP A 1072 15.97 4.18 -25.23
CA ASP A 1072 14.87 5.07 -25.60
C ASP A 1072 14.67 5.05 -27.12
N LYS A 1073 13.61 4.37 -27.56
CA LYS A 1073 13.27 4.17 -28.99
C LYS A 1073 14.45 3.64 -29.81
N ASP A 1074 15.19 4.52 -30.47
CA ASP A 1074 16.33 4.24 -31.36
C ASP A 1074 17.68 4.72 -30.79
N SER A 1075 17.71 5.11 -29.52
CA SER A 1075 18.87 5.69 -28.84
C SER A 1075 19.26 4.90 -27.58
N LEU A 1076 20.57 4.77 -27.34
CA LEU A 1076 21.14 4.13 -26.16
C LEU A 1076 21.82 5.17 -25.27
N TRP A 1077 21.32 5.38 -24.05
CA TRP A 1077 21.95 6.25 -23.06
C TRP A 1077 22.95 5.49 -22.21
N LEU A 1078 24.15 6.06 -22.04
CA LEU A 1078 25.21 5.56 -21.16
C LEU A 1078 25.53 6.62 -20.10
N ALA A 1079 25.69 6.17 -18.85
CA ALA A 1079 25.85 7.00 -17.66
C ALA A 1079 24.81 8.12 -17.48
N PRO A 1080 23.50 7.92 -17.78
CA PRO A 1080 22.51 9.00 -17.73
C PRO A 1080 22.35 9.59 -16.32
N PHE A 1081 22.47 8.77 -15.27
CA PHE A 1081 22.23 9.21 -13.90
C PHE A 1081 23.38 8.89 -12.95
N VAL A 1082 24.59 8.68 -13.47
CA VAL A 1082 25.80 8.51 -12.65
C VAL A 1082 25.99 9.77 -11.79
N PRO A 1083 25.96 9.67 -10.45
CA PRO A 1083 26.16 10.79 -9.54
C PRO A 1083 27.46 11.55 -9.85
N SER A 1084 27.38 12.87 -9.89
CA SER A 1084 28.53 13.69 -10.29
C SER A 1084 29.70 13.57 -9.30
N TYR A 1085 29.43 13.32 -8.01
CA TYR A 1085 30.47 13.09 -7.00
C TYR A 1085 31.26 11.77 -7.19
N TRP A 1086 30.78 10.86 -8.03
CA TRP A 1086 31.55 9.67 -8.46
C TRP A 1086 32.59 9.97 -9.53
N LEU A 1087 32.61 11.21 -10.04
CA LEU A 1087 33.56 11.69 -11.04
C LEU A 1087 34.52 12.74 -10.44
N GLU A 1088 34.66 12.81 -9.11
CA GLU A 1088 35.73 13.58 -8.45
C GLU A 1088 37.11 13.02 -8.77
N ALA A 1089 38.16 13.82 -8.54
CA ALA A 1089 39.53 13.49 -8.92
C ALA A 1089 39.96 12.10 -8.41
N GLY A 1090 40.44 11.25 -9.32
CA GLY A 1090 40.92 9.90 -9.00
C GLY A 1090 39.83 8.83 -8.87
N LYS A 1091 38.54 9.19 -8.99
CA LYS A 1091 37.44 8.21 -9.04
C LYS A 1091 37.20 7.70 -10.45
N GLN A 1092 36.61 6.51 -10.52
CA GLN A 1092 36.28 5.82 -11.77
C GLN A 1092 34.92 5.13 -11.64
N VAL A 1093 34.18 5.08 -12.76
CA VAL A 1093 32.97 4.27 -12.91
C VAL A 1093 33.17 3.35 -14.10
N THR A 1094 32.85 2.06 -13.94
CA THR A 1094 32.98 1.07 -15.01
C THR A 1094 31.75 0.20 -15.09
N VAL A 1095 31.27 -0.07 -16.31
CA VAL A 1095 30.20 -1.02 -16.60
C VAL A 1095 30.69 -1.97 -17.69
N LYS A 1096 30.64 -3.28 -17.45
CA LYS A 1096 31.06 -4.31 -18.42
C LYS A 1096 29.96 -5.32 -18.65
N ASN A 1097 29.90 -5.83 -19.88
CA ASN A 1097 28.98 -6.90 -20.29
C ASN A 1097 27.50 -6.57 -20.02
N ALA A 1098 27.08 -5.33 -20.28
CA ALA A 1098 25.69 -4.97 -20.15
C ALA A 1098 24.96 -5.23 -21.45
N ASP A 1099 24.01 -6.17 -21.43
CA ASP A 1099 23.14 -6.44 -22.58
C ASP A 1099 22.04 -5.37 -22.67
N THR A 1100 21.74 -4.92 -23.89
CA THR A 1100 20.76 -3.86 -24.21
C THR A 1100 19.86 -4.34 -25.35
N TYR A 1101 18.79 -3.62 -25.67
CA TYR A 1101 17.95 -3.94 -26.84
C TYR A 1101 18.68 -3.86 -28.19
N PHE A 1102 19.89 -3.27 -28.21
CA PHE A 1102 20.70 -3.06 -29.41
C PHE A 1102 21.94 -3.96 -29.48
N GLY A 1103 22.24 -4.70 -28.40
CA GLY A 1103 23.44 -5.51 -28.24
C GLY A 1103 24.20 -5.23 -26.96
N ARG A 1104 25.38 -5.84 -26.81
CA ARG A 1104 26.19 -5.78 -25.58
C ARG A 1104 27.09 -4.56 -25.57
N VAL A 1105 27.08 -3.82 -24.46
CA VAL A 1105 27.90 -2.61 -24.26
C VAL A 1105 28.79 -2.72 -23.03
N SER A 1106 29.98 -2.14 -23.10
CA SER A 1106 30.85 -1.85 -21.96
C SER A 1106 31.34 -0.41 -22.06
N TYR A 1107 31.47 0.27 -20.92
CA TYR A 1107 32.06 1.60 -20.88
C TYR A 1107 32.76 1.88 -19.55
N ASP A 1108 33.65 2.86 -19.56
CA ASP A 1108 34.29 3.40 -18.36
C ASP A 1108 34.34 4.93 -18.40
N LEU A 1109 34.49 5.51 -17.21
CA LEU A 1109 34.68 6.94 -16.98
C LEU A 1109 35.83 7.12 -16.00
N HIS A 1110 36.85 7.88 -16.39
CA HIS A 1110 38.05 8.15 -15.60
C HIS A 1110 38.20 9.65 -15.37
N SER A 1111 38.13 10.06 -14.10
CA SER A 1111 38.25 11.47 -13.73
C SER A 1111 39.72 11.91 -13.66
N LYS A 1112 40.09 12.92 -14.45
CA LYS A 1112 41.42 13.56 -14.51
C LYS A 1112 41.28 15.07 -14.27
N LEU A 1113 40.60 15.44 -13.19
CA LEU A 1113 40.31 16.84 -12.88
C LEU A 1113 41.55 17.67 -12.51
N ASP A 1114 42.69 17.06 -12.23
CA ASP A 1114 44.00 17.72 -12.18
C ASP A 1114 44.37 18.37 -13.54
N LYS A 1115 43.86 17.81 -14.63
CA LYS A 1115 43.96 18.35 -16.00
C LYS A 1115 42.65 19.00 -16.46
N ASN A 1116 41.67 19.11 -15.57
CA ASN A 1116 40.31 19.62 -15.86
C ASN A 1116 39.62 18.81 -16.99
N GLU A 1117 39.89 17.49 -17.01
CA GLU A 1117 39.46 16.52 -18.02
C GLU A 1117 38.70 15.35 -17.38
N ILE A 1118 37.76 14.76 -18.13
CA ILE A 1118 37.17 13.45 -17.83
C ILE A 1118 37.21 12.61 -19.11
N ASP A 1119 37.83 11.44 -19.05
CA ASP A 1119 37.92 10.49 -20.15
C ASP A 1119 36.83 9.42 -20.01
N GLY A 1120 36.42 8.82 -21.12
CA GLY A 1120 35.63 7.60 -21.10
C GLY A 1120 35.77 6.78 -22.37
N ASN A 1121 35.74 5.46 -22.22
CA ASN A 1121 35.77 4.54 -23.35
C ASN A 1121 34.40 3.86 -23.49
N VAL A 1122 33.96 3.63 -24.72
CA VAL A 1122 32.72 2.92 -25.03
C VAL A 1122 33.04 1.83 -26.03
N HIS A 1123 32.67 0.60 -25.71
CA HIS A 1123 32.74 -0.56 -26.60
C HIS A 1123 31.35 -1.15 -26.75
N ILE A 1124 30.93 -1.39 -27.99
CA ILE A 1124 29.64 -2.02 -28.29
C ILE A 1124 29.80 -3.13 -29.32
N LYS A 1125 29.12 -4.24 -29.04
CA LYS A 1125 28.86 -5.32 -29.99
C LYS A 1125 27.36 -5.34 -30.28
N LYS A 1126 26.98 -4.90 -31.47
CA LYS A 1126 25.58 -4.72 -31.89
C LYS A 1126 24.96 -6.03 -32.38
N ASP A 1127 23.70 -6.21 -32.03
CA ASP A 1127 22.82 -7.23 -32.62
C ASP A 1127 21.90 -6.62 -33.69
N ILE A 1128 21.59 -5.32 -33.56
CA ILE A 1128 20.78 -4.56 -34.53
C ILE A 1128 21.32 -3.13 -34.66
N ASP A 1129 21.13 -2.53 -35.83
CA ASP A 1129 21.44 -1.12 -36.06
C ASP A 1129 20.46 -0.20 -35.34
N PHE A 1130 20.99 0.92 -34.84
CA PHE A 1130 20.24 1.97 -34.13
C PHE A 1130 20.87 3.33 -34.38
N ASN A 1131 20.20 4.41 -33.99
CA ASN A 1131 20.52 5.76 -34.43
C ASN A 1131 21.76 6.33 -33.74
N LYS A 1132 21.80 6.31 -32.41
CA LYS A 1132 22.87 6.95 -31.65
C LYS A 1132 23.02 6.42 -30.22
N ILE A 1133 24.23 6.58 -29.70
CA ILE A 1133 24.54 6.48 -28.27
C ILE A 1133 24.61 7.90 -27.69
N ILE A 1134 23.98 8.11 -26.54
CA ILE A 1134 24.03 9.35 -25.76
C ILE A 1134 24.87 9.07 -24.52
N PHE A 1135 26.15 9.45 -24.56
CA PHE A 1135 27.08 9.23 -23.46
C PHE A 1135 27.19 10.49 -22.60
N ARG A 1136 26.72 10.43 -21.35
CA ARG A 1136 26.68 11.59 -20.46
C ARG A 1136 27.88 11.60 -19.52
N ILE A 1137 28.60 12.73 -19.48
CA ILE A 1137 29.79 12.93 -18.64
C ILE A 1137 29.66 14.27 -17.92
N ARG A 1138 29.33 14.23 -16.63
CA ARG A 1138 29.04 15.44 -15.82
C ARG A 1138 30.20 15.80 -14.92
N HIS A 1139 30.58 17.07 -14.90
CA HIS A 1139 31.61 17.56 -13.98
C HIS A 1139 31.04 17.67 -12.54
N PRO A 1140 31.78 17.24 -11.48
CA PRO A 1140 31.29 17.29 -10.09
C PRO A 1140 30.84 18.68 -9.62
N SER A 1141 31.54 19.73 -10.03
CA SER A 1141 31.16 21.14 -9.77
C SER A 1141 30.19 21.75 -10.81
N ASN A 1142 29.49 20.94 -11.60
CA ASN A 1142 28.53 21.36 -12.62
C ASN A 1142 29.10 22.35 -13.68
N LYS A 1143 30.40 22.24 -14.00
CA LYS A 1143 31.00 23.02 -15.09
C LYS A 1143 30.53 22.47 -16.44
N PRO A 1144 30.21 23.34 -17.42
CA PRO A 1144 29.83 22.88 -18.75
C PRO A 1144 31.05 22.36 -19.52
N ILE A 1145 30.83 21.36 -20.38
CA ILE A 1145 31.85 20.90 -21.34
C ILE A 1145 32.23 22.08 -22.26
N LYS A 1146 33.54 22.29 -22.47
CA LYS A 1146 34.07 23.29 -23.41
C LYS A 1146 34.55 22.67 -24.72
N LYS A 1147 35.08 21.45 -24.66
CA LYS A 1147 35.64 20.74 -25.81
C LYS A 1147 35.52 19.23 -25.62
N VAL A 1148 35.24 18.52 -26.71
CA VAL A 1148 35.21 17.06 -26.77
C VAL A 1148 36.17 16.57 -27.84
N LEU A 1149 36.99 15.57 -27.52
CA LEU A 1149 37.73 14.77 -28.49
C LEU A 1149 37.13 13.36 -28.55
N VAL A 1150 36.95 12.82 -29.75
CA VAL A 1150 36.59 11.42 -29.98
C VAL A 1150 37.69 10.80 -30.84
N ASN A 1151 38.33 9.73 -30.35
CA ASN A 1151 39.50 9.10 -30.98
C ASN A 1151 40.58 10.14 -31.32
N ASP A 1152 40.92 10.97 -30.31
CA ASP A 1152 41.87 12.10 -30.34
C ASP A 1152 41.59 13.17 -31.41
N THR A 1153 40.39 13.19 -32.00
CA THR A 1153 39.96 14.19 -32.98
C THR A 1153 38.86 15.07 -32.41
N GLU A 1154 38.92 16.38 -32.68
CA GLU A 1154 37.90 17.32 -32.21
C GLU A 1154 36.50 16.96 -32.72
N TYR A 1155 35.56 16.83 -31.79
CA TYR A 1155 34.21 16.33 -32.06
C TYR A 1155 33.17 17.40 -31.74
N LYS A 1156 32.19 17.57 -32.65
CA LYS A 1156 31.21 18.67 -32.58
C LYS A 1156 29.79 18.24 -32.20
N LYS A 1157 29.52 16.93 -32.11
CA LYS A 1157 28.17 16.41 -31.81
C LYS A 1157 28.02 16.14 -30.32
N TRP A 1158 27.85 17.20 -29.54
CA TRP A 1158 27.66 17.15 -28.08
C TRP A 1158 26.81 18.34 -27.62
N ASP A 1159 26.25 18.24 -26.41
CA ASP A 1159 25.38 19.23 -25.77
C ASP A 1159 25.98 19.65 -24.42
N SER A 1160 26.28 20.94 -24.25
CA SER A 1160 26.86 21.50 -23.04
C SER A 1160 25.89 21.55 -21.86
N GLN A 1161 24.59 21.71 -22.12
CA GLN A 1161 23.55 21.82 -21.08
C GLN A 1161 23.24 20.43 -20.52
N LEU A 1162 23.11 19.43 -21.39
CA LEU A 1162 22.89 18.03 -21.00
C LEU A 1162 24.17 17.30 -20.59
N ASN A 1163 25.34 17.90 -20.84
CA ASN A 1163 26.65 17.29 -20.70
C ASN A 1163 26.74 15.94 -21.41
N ALA A 1164 26.23 15.89 -22.64
CA ALA A 1164 26.01 14.66 -23.40
C ALA A 1164 26.77 14.66 -24.72
N ILE A 1165 27.39 13.52 -25.07
CA ILE A 1165 28.11 13.28 -26.30
C ILE A 1165 27.29 12.32 -27.15
N TYR A 1166 27.06 12.67 -28.42
CA TYR A 1166 26.27 11.87 -29.35
C TYR A 1166 27.19 11.06 -30.25
N LEU A 1167 27.34 9.77 -29.98
CA LEU A 1167 28.09 8.83 -30.83
C LEU A 1167 27.14 8.16 -31.81
N PHE A 1168 27.56 7.98 -33.06
CA PHE A 1168 26.74 7.43 -34.14
C PHE A 1168 27.35 6.11 -34.61
N PRO A 1169 26.81 4.97 -34.18
CA PRO A 1169 27.25 3.67 -34.67
C PRO A 1169 27.13 3.56 -36.19
N THR A 1170 28.08 2.88 -36.81
CA THR A 1170 28.12 2.66 -38.26
C THR A 1170 27.15 1.55 -38.65
N ILE A 1171 26.19 1.84 -39.52
CA ILE A 1171 25.22 0.85 -40.04
C ILE A 1171 25.96 -0.37 -40.62
N GLY A 1172 25.55 -1.58 -40.25
CA GLY A 1172 26.13 -2.84 -40.70
C GLY A 1172 27.48 -3.23 -40.09
N LYS A 1173 28.12 -2.36 -39.30
CA LYS A 1173 29.35 -2.71 -38.56
C LYS A 1173 28.98 -3.33 -37.21
N ILE A 1174 29.41 -4.55 -36.92
CA ILE A 1174 28.97 -5.30 -35.73
C ILE A 1174 29.63 -4.79 -34.43
N GLU A 1175 30.90 -4.41 -34.49
CA GLU A 1175 31.68 -4.06 -33.30
C GLU A 1175 32.38 -2.72 -33.46
N GLU A 1176 32.25 -1.85 -32.46
CA GLU A 1176 32.77 -0.49 -32.48
C GLU A 1176 33.28 -0.05 -31.11
N GLU A 1177 34.28 0.82 -31.14
CA GLU A 1177 34.91 1.40 -29.95
C GLU A 1177 35.14 2.90 -30.15
N TRP A 1178 34.94 3.67 -29.08
CA TRP A 1178 35.21 5.10 -29.03
C TRP A 1178 35.94 5.47 -27.74
N THR A 1179 37.01 6.26 -27.86
CA THR A 1179 37.63 6.96 -26.73
C THR A 1179 37.15 8.41 -26.75
N VAL A 1180 36.54 8.87 -25.67
CA VAL A 1180 35.98 10.21 -25.50
C VAL A 1180 36.78 10.96 -24.42
N ARG A 1181 37.19 12.20 -24.71
CA ARG A 1181 37.82 13.10 -23.73
C ARG A 1181 37.04 14.41 -23.66
N CYS A 1182 36.52 14.74 -22.48
CA CYS A 1182 35.81 15.98 -22.20
C CYS A 1182 36.69 16.96 -21.41
N MET A 1183 36.79 18.20 -21.89
CA MET A 1183 37.54 19.29 -21.25
C MET A 1183 36.57 20.36 -20.74
N TYR A 1184 36.80 20.87 -19.52
CA TYR A 1184 35.86 21.76 -18.79
C TYR A 1184 36.37 23.17 -18.50
#